data_AF-A0A6P1ZFQ9-F1
#
_entry.id   AF-A0A6P1ZFQ9-F1
#
_cell.length_a   1.000
_cell.length_b   1.000
_cell.length_c   1.000
_cell.angle_alpha   90.00
_cell.angle_beta   90.00
_cell.angle_gamma   90.00
#
_symmetry.space_group_name_H-M   'P 1'
#
loop_
_entity.id
_entity.type
_entity.pdbx_description
1 polymer ?
#
loop_
_entity_poly.entity_id
_entity_poly.type
_entity_poly.pdbx_seq_one_letter_code
_entity_poly.pdbx_strand_id
1 'polypeptide(L)'
;MKSYRCVDTSTHTGRKKMLVASAPHGIILVALGFSLVVKLLLMALFSSAYQDDLFIPFVKHFLDTLDNPWQYFYVNPSGVEFPYHPLMLYVLSLCYAPYNAMASSTSALGNIFFQLPTIVADTAIFYLLARIFPRRVLEIIGLYFLSPILLYAAYMHSQIDIIPTALLFYSVYKLVQNKFDTSALLYGAAICTKFHVVAALPLALIYLLKNNGLQSAVRYIGIIALVYLIVCFPYLTSDGFMNLVLANRKQSLIFSSVYEIGSMRIYLPVLAMLLIYSRFALYKKINHDLLYSYVAILLSVFVLIIEPSPGWYLWILPFCFILFLRLSKQEPHIYMAWLALNAAYIVFYLFFYVGEFTDLTFLGHAVNLKSSDPRLANISFTALEAVLLGNIFMLHRYGVRSNAIYKPHYATIIGISGDSGSGKSTLLRDIRDAIGAGIFDSGEGLLGLEGDGDHKWERGHDMWSRYTHLNPKANYLHQQADNLMALKRGSRVYRSDYDHSTGTFTTACAVDPQQYIVMSGLHTLYLPKMRKLLDVKIFLDTDEKLRRHWKISRDTSKRGYDSERIVRQLELREEDSKRYIQPQRRFADMVLRYFTDDDFTLGDSVAEPRIKLQVDVDASLPLEQLVLELEDAGTDITWEYSEDLQTQCLVVSDFIEKDTVERISRTLISNIEEVAKSAPKWASGHRRLVQLLLLLVLSEKMKAKGYES
;
A
#
# COMPACT_ATOMS: atom_id res chain seq x y z
N MET A 1 -27.96 30.89 -40.13
CA MET A 1 -29.44 31.08 -40.15
C MET A 1 -30.07 29.73 -39.87
N LYS A 2 -31.15 29.70 -39.07
CA LYS A 2 -31.80 28.55 -38.38
C LYS A 2 -31.19 28.13 -37.04
N SER A 3 -31.66 28.82 -36.00
CA SER A 3 -31.74 28.35 -34.62
C SER A 3 -32.80 27.24 -34.51
N TYR A 4 -32.57 26.22 -33.68
CA TYR A 4 -33.66 25.43 -33.11
C TYR A 4 -33.35 25.07 -31.65
N ARG A 5 -34.40 25.20 -30.85
CA ARG A 5 -34.49 25.19 -29.38
C ARG A 5 -34.17 23.82 -28.80
N CYS A 6 -33.53 23.81 -27.63
CA CYS A 6 -33.54 22.69 -26.69
C CYS A 6 -34.99 22.35 -26.33
N VAL A 7 -35.33 21.07 -26.46
CA VAL A 7 -36.57 20.50 -25.94
C VAL A 7 -36.22 19.76 -24.66
N ASP A 8 -36.85 20.24 -23.60
CA ASP A 8 -36.92 19.66 -22.27
C ASP A 8 -37.69 18.33 -22.34
N THR A 9 -37.05 17.22 -21.98
CA THR A 9 -37.72 15.94 -21.72
C THR A 9 -37.16 15.31 -20.46
N SER A 10 -37.69 15.78 -19.32
CA SER A 10 -37.92 14.92 -18.18
C SER A 10 -38.92 13.82 -18.57
N THR A 11 -38.52 12.54 -18.47
CA THR A 11 -39.30 11.42 -17.92
C THR A 11 -38.70 10.06 -18.30
N HIS A 12 -38.54 9.22 -17.27
CA HIS A 12 -38.45 7.76 -17.31
C HIS A 12 -37.35 7.08 -18.16
N THR A 13 -36.24 6.75 -17.50
CA THR A 13 -35.75 5.36 -17.54
C THR A 13 -35.33 4.91 -16.14
N GLY A 14 -36.10 3.97 -15.58
CA GLY A 14 -35.71 3.25 -14.37
C GLY A 14 -34.48 2.38 -14.66
N ARG A 15 -33.29 2.90 -14.39
CA ARG A 15 -32.08 2.07 -14.32
C ARG A 15 -31.94 1.54 -12.91
N LYS A 16 -32.22 0.24 -12.77
CA LYS A 16 -31.84 -0.57 -11.59
C LYS A 16 -30.39 -0.24 -11.25
N LYS A 17 -30.19 0.36 -10.07
CA LYS A 17 -28.91 0.44 -9.37
C LYS A 17 -28.29 -0.95 -9.33
N MET A 18 -27.32 -1.24 -10.20
CA MET A 18 -26.38 -2.33 -9.96
C MET A 18 -25.28 -1.81 -9.05
N LEU A 19 -25.68 -1.39 -7.84
CA LEU A 19 -24.78 -1.27 -6.72
C LEU A 19 -24.26 -2.70 -6.47
N VAL A 20 -22.95 -2.91 -6.60
CA VAL A 20 -22.31 -4.06 -5.95
C VAL A 20 -22.53 -3.85 -4.46
N ALA A 21 -23.64 -4.38 -3.96
CA ALA A 21 -24.14 -4.12 -2.63
C ALA A 21 -23.11 -4.59 -1.60
N SER A 22 -22.64 -3.67 -0.76
CA SER A 22 -22.12 -4.05 0.55
C SER A 22 -23.22 -4.84 1.26
N ALA A 23 -22.89 -5.98 1.85
CA ALA A 23 -23.87 -6.78 2.57
C ALA A 23 -24.64 -5.90 3.58
N PRO A 24 -25.97 -6.06 3.69
CA PRO A 24 -26.78 -5.34 4.68
C PRO A 24 -26.16 -5.50 6.06
N HIS A 25 -26.04 -4.42 6.83
CA HIS A 25 -25.42 -4.44 8.16
C HIS A 25 -26.02 -5.52 9.08
N GLY A 26 -27.32 -5.82 8.93
CA GLY A 26 -27.99 -6.90 9.65
C GLY A 26 -27.40 -8.30 9.37
N ILE A 27 -27.03 -8.61 8.13
CA ILE A 27 -26.44 -9.92 7.78
C ILE A 27 -25.06 -10.07 8.42
N ILE A 28 -24.26 -9.00 8.44
CA ILE A 28 -22.93 -9.00 9.06
C ILE A 28 -23.05 -9.25 10.57
N LEU A 29 -23.97 -8.57 11.25
CA LEU A 29 -24.20 -8.76 12.69
C LEU A 29 -24.66 -10.17 13.03
N VAL A 30 -25.59 -10.74 12.25
CA VAL A 30 -26.07 -12.11 12.45
C VAL A 30 -24.93 -13.12 12.22
N ALA A 31 -24.16 -12.97 11.15
CA ALA A 31 -23.04 -13.85 10.85
C ALA A 31 -21.94 -13.78 11.94
N LEU A 32 -21.63 -12.57 12.42
CA LEU A 32 -20.67 -12.38 13.51
C LEU A 32 -21.19 -13.00 14.82
N GLY A 33 -22.45 -12.76 15.18
CA GLY A 33 -23.08 -13.37 16.35
C GLY A 33 -23.06 -14.89 16.29
N PHE A 34 -23.44 -15.48 15.15
CA PHE A 34 -23.37 -16.92 14.94
C PHE A 34 -21.93 -17.45 15.11
N SER A 35 -20.94 -16.79 14.52
CA SER A 35 -19.54 -17.22 14.61
C SER A 35 -18.98 -17.19 16.04
N LEU A 36 -19.38 -16.20 16.85
CA LEU A 36 -19.01 -16.13 18.26
C LEU A 36 -19.67 -17.24 19.08
N VAL A 37 -20.95 -17.56 18.80
CA VAL A 37 -21.64 -18.69 19.45
C VAL A 37 -20.94 -20.01 19.12
N VAL A 38 -20.58 -20.25 17.86
CA VAL A 38 -19.82 -21.45 17.47
C VAL A 38 -18.52 -21.56 18.27
N LYS A 39 -17.77 -20.46 18.41
CA LYS A 39 -16.52 -20.45 19.18
C LYS A 39 -16.73 -20.72 20.65
N LEU A 40 -17.72 -20.08 21.28
CA LEU A 40 -18.06 -20.33 22.68
C LEU A 40 -18.47 -21.79 22.92
N LEU A 41 -19.20 -22.39 21.98
CA LEU A 41 -19.54 -23.81 22.04
C LEU A 41 -18.27 -24.68 21.94
N LEU A 42 -17.36 -24.39 21.01
CA LEU A 42 -16.10 -25.13 20.90
C LEU A 42 -15.25 -25.02 22.17
N MET A 43 -15.13 -23.81 22.74
CA MET A 43 -14.42 -23.57 24.00
C MET A 43 -15.01 -24.39 25.17
N ALA A 44 -16.33 -24.54 25.20
CA ALA A 44 -17.02 -25.27 26.27
C ALA A 44 -16.89 -26.80 26.11
N LEU A 45 -16.88 -27.28 24.86
CA LEU A 45 -16.99 -28.71 24.54
C LEU A 45 -15.63 -29.39 24.39
N PHE A 46 -14.60 -28.66 23.94
CA PHE A 46 -13.30 -29.20 23.61
C PHE A 46 -12.18 -28.64 24.49
N SER A 47 -11.18 -29.47 24.73
CA SER A 47 -9.88 -29.09 25.31
C SER A 47 -8.79 -30.03 24.78
N SER A 48 -7.58 -29.89 25.29
CA SER A 48 -6.46 -30.79 25.03
C SER A 48 -5.62 -30.98 26.29
N ALA A 49 -4.83 -32.05 26.34
CA ALA A 49 -3.89 -32.27 27.45
C ALA A 49 -2.88 -31.13 27.61
N TYR A 50 -2.57 -30.39 26.54
CA TYR A 50 -1.75 -29.17 26.65
C TYR A 50 -2.38 -28.12 27.56
N GLN A 51 -3.69 -27.92 27.45
CA GLN A 51 -4.41 -27.00 28.33
C GLN A 51 -4.57 -27.59 29.72
N ASP A 52 -5.08 -28.82 29.80
CA ASP A 52 -5.61 -29.40 31.03
C ASP A 52 -4.50 -29.91 31.95
N ASP A 53 -3.44 -30.49 31.39
CA ASP A 53 -2.35 -31.10 32.16
C ASP A 53 -1.12 -30.18 32.27
N LEU A 54 -0.94 -29.22 31.35
CA LEU A 54 0.22 -28.32 31.36
C LEU A 54 -0.15 -26.90 31.77
N PHE A 55 -1.00 -26.21 31.00
CA PHE A 55 -1.15 -24.76 31.20
C PHE A 55 -2.02 -24.38 32.40
N ILE A 56 -3.16 -25.06 32.61
CA ILE A 56 -4.06 -24.78 33.74
C ILE A 56 -3.36 -25.04 35.08
N PRO A 57 -2.69 -26.18 35.32
CA PRO A 57 -1.98 -26.43 36.57
C PRO A 57 -0.89 -25.38 36.85
N PHE A 58 -0.18 -24.95 35.81
CA PHE A 58 0.84 -23.91 35.92
C PHE A 58 0.25 -22.54 36.34
N VAL A 59 -0.81 -22.11 35.66
CA VAL A 59 -1.51 -20.85 35.97
C VAL A 59 -2.16 -20.90 37.35
N LYS A 60 -2.77 -22.04 37.71
CA LYS A 60 -3.39 -22.23 39.02
C LYS A 60 -2.36 -22.13 40.15
N HIS A 61 -1.21 -22.78 40.01
CA HIS A 61 -0.13 -22.66 40.99
C HIS A 61 0.28 -21.20 41.23
N PHE A 62 0.44 -20.42 40.16
CA PHE A 62 0.74 -19.00 40.25
C PHE A 62 -0.37 -18.20 40.95
N LEU A 63 -1.64 -18.49 40.65
CA LEU A 63 -2.77 -17.82 41.30
C LEU A 63 -2.88 -18.14 42.80
N ASP A 64 -2.54 -19.37 43.19
CA ASP A 64 -2.67 -19.83 44.57
C ASP A 64 -1.51 -19.36 45.46
N THR A 65 -0.30 -19.21 44.90
CA THR A 65 0.93 -18.89 45.65
C THR A 65 1.51 -17.51 45.38
N LEU A 66 1.24 -16.94 44.20
CA LEU A 66 1.85 -15.72 43.67
C LEU A 66 3.39 -15.74 43.61
N ASP A 67 4.00 -16.93 43.64
CA ASP A 67 5.45 -17.09 43.57
C ASP A 67 5.96 -17.20 42.11
N ASN A 68 7.19 -17.70 41.92
CA ASN A 68 7.73 -17.96 40.60
C ASN A 68 7.41 -19.41 40.16
N PRO A 69 6.37 -19.62 39.32
CA PRO A 69 5.94 -20.96 38.94
C PRO A 69 6.99 -21.68 38.09
N TRP A 70 7.79 -20.95 37.28
CA TRP A 70 8.87 -21.58 36.51
C TRP A 70 9.94 -22.17 37.42
N GLN A 71 10.30 -21.46 38.50
CA GLN A 71 11.27 -21.99 39.47
C GLN A 71 10.70 -23.20 40.21
N TYR A 72 9.43 -23.16 40.61
CA TYR A 72 8.78 -24.25 41.32
C TYR A 72 8.78 -25.55 40.51
N PHE A 73 8.28 -25.52 39.27
CA PHE A 73 8.18 -26.70 38.40
C PHE A 73 9.54 -27.17 37.85
N TYR A 74 10.54 -26.29 37.83
CA TYR A 74 11.92 -26.69 37.54
C TYR A 74 12.54 -27.52 38.67
N VAL A 75 12.31 -27.12 39.93
CA VAL A 75 12.82 -27.83 41.11
C VAL A 75 11.98 -29.08 41.44
N ASN A 76 10.68 -29.06 41.11
CA ASN A 76 9.73 -30.15 41.35
C ASN A 76 9.14 -30.65 40.01
N PRO A 77 9.86 -31.50 39.25
CA PRO A 77 9.39 -31.94 37.95
C PRO A 77 8.13 -32.82 38.09
N SER A 78 6.99 -32.31 37.61
CA SER A 78 5.70 -32.99 37.60
C SER A 78 5.17 -33.29 36.20
N GLY A 79 5.95 -32.97 35.16
CA GLY A 79 5.51 -33.00 33.76
C GLY A 79 4.77 -31.74 33.29
N VAL A 80 4.46 -30.80 34.19
CA VAL A 80 3.85 -29.51 33.87
C VAL A 80 4.87 -28.60 33.18
N GLU A 81 4.52 -28.12 31.99
CA GLU A 81 5.39 -27.22 31.20
C GLU A 81 4.65 -25.96 30.74
N PHE A 82 5.31 -24.81 30.81
CA PHE A 82 4.76 -23.54 30.32
C PHE A 82 5.83 -22.74 29.53
N PRO A 83 6.00 -23.03 28.23
CA PRO A 83 7.06 -22.46 27.39
C PRO A 83 6.74 -21.05 26.87
N TYR A 84 6.13 -20.21 27.71
CA TYR A 84 5.70 -18.86 27.36
C TYR A 84 6.30 -17.83 28.31
N HIS A 85 6.42 -16.60 27.83
CA HIS A 85 6.99 -15.49 28.59
C HIS A 85 5.96 -14.89 29.57
N PRO A 86 6.40 -14.06 30.54
CA PRO A 86 5.57 -13.66 31.67
C PRO A 86 4.27 -12.94 31.33
N LEU A 87 4.23 -12.18 30.23
CA LEU A 87 2.98 -11.51 29.84
C LEU A 87 1.88 -12.53 29.51
N MET A 88 2.24 -13.69 28.95
CA MET A 88 1.27 -14.75 28.70
C MET A 88 0.69 -15.30 30.01
N LEU A 89 1.54 -15.57 31.00
CA LEU A 89 1.11 -16.00 32.33
C LEU A 89 0.12 -14.98 32.93
N TYR A 90 0.46 -13.69 32.90
CA TYR A 90 -0.38 -12.64 33.47
C TYR A 90 -1.73 -12.51 32.79
N VAL A 91 -1.75 -12.57 31.45
CA VAL A 91 -2.99 -12.50 30.66
C VAL A 91 -3.90 -13.69 30.96
N LEU A 92 -3.36 -14.91 30.99
CA LEU A 92 -4.14 -16.11 31.32
C LEU A 92 -4.63 -16.08 32.77
N SER A 93 -3.76 -15.69 33.70
CA SER A 93 -4.08 -15.61 35.13
C SER A 93 -5.19 -14.60 35.40
N LEU A 94 -5.14 -13.42 34.77
CA LEU A 94 -6.18 -12.40 34.88
C LEU A 94 -7.56 -12.93 34.46
N CYS A 95 -7.61 -13.69 33.36
CA CYS A 95 -8.86 -14.26 32.86
C CYS A 95 -9.32 -15.49 33.64
N TYR A 96 -8.41 -16.29 34.19
CA TYR A 96 -8.74 -17.52 34.91
C TYR A 96 -9.02 -17.30 36.41
N ALA A 97 -8.54 -16.20 37.01
CA ALA A 97 -8.71 -15.90 38.42
C ALA A 97 -10.18 -15.92 38.92
N PRO A 98 -11.18 -15.38 38.19
CA PRO A 98 -12.58 -15.44 38.62
C PRO A 98 -13.08 -16.88 38.75
N TYR A 99 -12.69 -17.77 37.83
CA TYR A 99 -13.07 -19.18 37.90
C TYR A 99 -12.39 -19.88 39.09
N ASN A 100 -11.09 -19.64 39.32
CA ASN A 100 -10.37 -20.21 40.45
C ASN A 100 -11.02 -19.79 41.79
N ALA A 101 -11.49 -18.55 41.90
CA ALA A 101 -12.16 -18.03 43.10
C ALA A 101 -13.56 -18.63 43.34
N MET A 102 -14.27 -19.04 42.28
CA MET A 102 -15.63 -19.58 42.39
C MET A 102 -15.68 -21.01 42.92
N ALA A 103 -14.54 -21.71 43.03
CA ALA A 103 -14.45 -23.14 43.39
C ALA A 103 -15.44 -24.03 42.61
N SER A 104 -15.77 -23.65 41.38
CA SER A 104 -16.71 -24.37 40.52
C SER A 104 -16.07 -25.66 39.99
N SER A 105 -16.82 -26.76 40.00
CA SER A 105 -16.36 -28.06 39.49
C SER A 105 -16.65 -28.28 38.01
N THR A 106 -17.26 -27.30 37.32
CA THR A 106 -17.63 -27.44 35.91
C THR A 106 -16.41 -27.22 35.00
N SER A 107 -15.99 -28.27 34.30
CA SER A 107 -14.86 -28.23 33.34
C SER A 107 -15.14 -27.27 32.17
N ALA A 108 -16.38 -27.23 31.67
CA ALA A 108 -16.78 -26.36 30.56
C ALA A 108 -16.59 -24.86 30.88
N LEU A 109 -16.96 -24.41 32.09
CA LEU A 109 -16.73 -23.02 32.48
C LEU A 109 -15.24 -22.71 32.64
N GLY A 110 -14.47 -23.64 33.21
CA GLY A 110 -13.01 -23.50 33.34
C GLY A 110 -12.33 -23.29 31.99
N ASN A 111 -12.71 -24.09 30.98
CA ASN A 111 -12.19 -23.97 29.61
C ASN A 111 -12.53 -22.61 28.98
N ILE A 112 -13.78 -22.14 29.15
CA ILE A 112 -14.20 -20.83 28.64
C ILE A 112 -13.34 -19.72 29.23
N PHE A 113 -13.20 -19.66 30.56
CA PHE A 113 -12.41 -18.62 31.23
C PHE A 113 -10.95 -18.64 30.82
N PHE A 114 -10.36 -19.84 30.69
CA PHE A 114 -8.98 -19.99 30.25
C PHE A 114 -8.76 -19.50 28.81
N GLN A 115 -9.71 -19.75 27.90
CA GLN A 115 -9.63 -19.36 26.49
C GLN A 115 -10.15 -17.94 26.19
N LEU A 116 -10.62 -17.17 27.18
CA LEU A 116 -11.05 -15.79 26.98
C LEU A 116 -9.99 -14.90 26.27
N PRO A 117 -8.69 -14.96 26.62
CA PRO A 117 -7.67 -14.22 25.89
C PRO A 117 -7.58 -14.59 24.40
N THR A 118 -7.80 -15.86 24.06
CA THR A 118 -7.77 -16.38 22.69
C THR A 118 -8.87 -15.74 21.84
N ILE A 119 -10.12 -15.70 22.32
CA ILE A 119 -11.23 -15.07 21.59
C ILE A 119 -11.08 -13.55 21.48
N VAL A 120 -10.51 -12.90 22.50
CA VAL A 120 -10.19 -11.46 22.43
C VAL A 120 -9.13 -11.18 21.37
N ALA A 121 -8.03 -11.96 21.35
CA ALA A 121 -6.95 -11.82 20.38
C ALA A 121 -7.44 -12.06 18.95
N ASP A 122 -8.21 -13.11 18.72
CA ASP A 122 -8.79 -13.41 17.41
C ASP A 122 -9.78 -12.33 16.95
N THR A 123 -10.66 -11.86 17.85
CA THR A 123 -11.59 -10.77 17.54
C THR A 123 -10.84 -9.46 17.22
N ALA A 124 -9.70 -9.21 17.86
CA ALA A 124 -8.86 -8.07 17.54
C ALA A 124 -8.27 -8.17 16.13
N ILE A 125 -7.78 -9.36 15.72
CA ILE A 125 -7.32 -9.59 14.35
C ILE A 125 -8.47 -9.39 13.36
N PHE A 126 -9.64 -9.97 13.62
CA PHE A 126 -10.84 -9.78 12.81
C PHE A 126 -11.18 -8.29 12.64
N TYR A 127 -11.21 -7.53 13.73
CA TYR A 127 -11.50 -6.10 13.70
C TYR A 127 -10.48 -5.33 12.84
N LEU A 128 -9.20 -5.64 12.96
CA LEU A 128 -8.15 -5.02 12.16
C LEU A 128 -8.30 -5.38 10.68
N LEU A 129 -8.57 -6.65 10.34
CA LEU A 129 -8.84 -7.09 8.97
C LEU A 129 -10.07 -6.37 8.39
N ALA A 130 -11.16 -6.26 9.14
CA ALA A 130 -12.37 -5.56 8.73
C ALA A 130 -12.12 -4.06 8.52
N ARG A 131 -11.21 -3.46 9.29
CA ARG A 131 -10.78 -2.07 9.10
C ARG A 131 -9.90 -1.88 7.87
N ILE A 132 -9.08 -2.88 7.52
CA ILE A 132 -8.27 -2.85 6.28
C ILE A 132 -9.15 -3.09 5.05
N PHE A 133 -10.14 -3.99 5.14
CA PHE A 133 -11.01 -4.39 4.03
C PHE A 133 -12.51 -4.24 4.35
N PRO A 134 -13.03 -3.00 4.49
CA PRO A 134 -14.41 -2.76 4.95
C PRO A 134 -15.48 -3.31 4.00
N ARG A 135 -15.13 -3.53 2.73
CA ARG A 135 -16.05 -4.08 1.71
C ARG A 135 -16.05 -5.60 1.63
N ARG A 136 -15.21 -6.31 2.42
CA ARG A 136 -15.04 -7.78 2.37
C ARG A 136 -15.32 -8.46 3.72
N VAL A 137 -16.11 -7.84 4.60
CA VAL A 137 -16.34 -8.34 5.97
C VAL A 137 -16.95 -9.73 6.01
N LEU A 138 -17.93 -10.06 5.16
CA LEU A 138 -18.50 -11.41 5.12
C LEU A 138 -17.46 -12.47 4.73
N GLU A 139 -16.54 -12.13 3.84
CA GLU A 139 -15.45 -13.03 3.44
C GLU A 139 -14.44 -13.19 4.58
N ILE A 140 -14.16 -12.13 5.33
CA ILE A 140 -13.35 -12.22 6.56
C ILE A 140 -14.03 -13.15 7.57
N ILE A 141 -15.35 -13.03 7.76
CA ILE A 141 -16.09 -13.92 8.68
C ILE A 141 -15.99 -15.37 8.20
N GLY A 142 -16.32 -15.64 6.94
CA GLY A 142 -16.39 -17.01 6.41
C GLY A 142 -15.03 -17.70 6.24
N LEU A 143 -14.01 -16.97 5.77
CA LEU A 143 -12.74 -17.57 5.31
C LEU A 143 -11.57 -17.38 6.27
N TYR A 144 -11.66 -16.43 7.22
CA TYR A 144 -10.68 -16.26 8.30
C TYR A 144 -11.30 -16.62 9.65
N PHE A 145 -12.38 -15.92 10.05
CA PHE A 145 -12.90 -15.99 11.42
C PHE A 145 -13.55 -17.36 11.72
N LEU A 146 -14.06 -18.03 10.70
CA LEU A 146 -14.56 -19.41 10.74
C LEU A 146 -13.63 -20.40 10.02
N SER A 147 -12.36 -20.03 9.80
CA SER A 147 -11.43 -20.91 9.10
C SER A 147 -11.16 -22.21 9.89
N PRO A 148 -11.08 -23.38 9.22
CA PRO A 148 -10.77 -24.65 9.86
C PRO A 148 -9.49 -24.64 10.70
N ILE A 149 -8.43 -23.96 10.23
CA ILE A 149 -7.17 -23.83 10.96
C ILE A 149 -7.41 -23.16 12.32
N LEU A 150 -8.10 -22.02 12.32
CA LEU A 150 -8.37 -21.23 13.52
C LEU A 150 -9.31 -21.96 14.49
N LEU A 151 -10.40 -22.54 13.99
CA LEU A 151 -11.36 -23.28 14.81
C LEU A 151 -10.71 -24.50 15.48
N TYR A 152 -9.94 -25.28 14.71
CA TYR A 152 -9.27 -26.45 15.26
C TYR A 152 -8.14 -26.08 16.21
N ALA A 153 -7.15 -25.29 15.76
CA ALA A 153 -5.95 -25.03 16.56
C ALA A 153 -6.25 -24.24 17.83
N ALA A 154 -7.03 -23.15 17.73
CA ALA A 154 -7.22 -22.23 18.84
C ALA A 154 -8.34 -22.66 19.80
N TYR A 155 -9.42 -23.23 19.28
CA TYR A 155 -10.63 -23.51 20.09
C TYR A 155 -10.86 -24.98 20.41
N MET A 156 -10.52 -25.91 19.50
CA MET A 156 -10.66 -27.35 19.78
C MET A 156 -9.42 -27.91 20.47
N HIS A 157 -8.24 -27.56 19.97
CA HIS A 157 -6.95 -28.01 20.50
C HIS A 157 -6.38 -27.05 21.57
N SER A 158 -7.03 -25.91 21.80
CA SER A 158 -6.67 -24.95 22.86
C SER A 158 -5.27 -24.32 22.75
N GLN A 159 -4.73 -24.17 21.54
CA GLN A 159 -3.44 -23.48 21.35
C GLN A 159 -3.61 -21.96 21.53
N ILE A 160 -2.70 -21.35 22.28
CA ILE A 160 -2.76 -19.93 22.67
C ILE A 160 -1.87 -19.02 21.78
N ASP A 161 -1.29 -19.58 20.73
CA ASP A 161 -0.40 -18.90 19.77
C ASP A 161 -1.06 -17.74 19.00
N ILE A 162 -2.38 -17.65 18.98
CA ILE A 162 -3.08 -16.52 18.38
C ILE A 162 -2.85 -15.21 19.15
N ILE A 163 -2.53 -15.28 20.46
CA ILE A 163 -2.30 -14.10 21.31
C ILE A 163 -1.04 -13.32 20.89
N PRO A 164 0.17 -13.93 20.84
CA PRO A 164 1.36 -13.26 20.31
C PRO A 164 1.16 -12.82 18.86
N THR A 165 0.45 -13.63 18.06
CA THR A 165 0.18 -13.31 16.66
C THR A 165 -0.68 -12.05 16.52
N ALA A 166 -1.71 -11.88 17.35
CA ALA A 166 -2.56 -10.69 17.34
C ALA A 166 -1.78 -9.43 17.72
N LEU A 167 -0.91 -9.53 18.73
CA LEU A 167 -0.03 -8.42 19.14
C LEU A 167 0.97 -8.05 18.04
N LEU A 168 1.61 -9.05 17.40
CA LEU A 168 2.51 -8.83 16.27
C LEU A 168 1.76 -8.21 15.07
N PHE A 169 0.60 -8.75 14.72
CA PHE A 169 -0.22 -8.24 13.63
C PHE A 169 -0.64 -6.79 13.88
N TYR A 170 -1.06 -6.47 15.09
CA TYR A 170 -1.43 -5.11 15.46
C TYR A 170 -0.20 -4.18 15.48
N SER A 171 0.96 -4.66 15.92
CA SER A 171 2.22 -3.94 15.86
C SER A 171 2.58 -3.58 14.42
N VAL A 172 2.54 -4.53 13.48
CA VAL A 172 2.83 -4.29 12.06
C VAL A 172 1.79 -3.34 11.45
N TYR A 173 0.52 -3.46 11.81
CA TYR A 173 -0.52 -2.51 11.40
C TYR A 173 -0.24 -1.07 11.86
N LYS A 174 0.23 -0.87 13.10
CA LYS A 174 0.64 0.45 13.59
C LYS A 174 1.92 0.95 12.94
N LEU A 175 2.86 0.06 12.62
CA LEU A 175 4.11 0.37 11.92
C LEU A 175 3.82 0.99 10.55
N VAL A 176 2.92 0.36 9.80
CA VAL A 176 2.43 0.83 8.49
C VAL A 176 1.69 2.16 8.59
N GLN A 177 1.03 2.46 9.71
CA GLN A 177 0.39 3.76 9.95
C GLN A 177 1.36 4.87 10.39
N ASN A 178 2.67 4.63 10.35
CA ASN A 178 3.70 5.54 10.88
C ASN A 178 3.57 5.83 12.39
N LYS A 179 2.92 4.95 13.15
CA LYS A 179 2.77 5.06 14.62
C LYS A 179 3.82 4.22 15.33
N PHE A 180 5.08 4.61 15.20
CA PHE A 180 6.25 3.80 15.56
C PHE A 180 6.30 3.40 17.03
N ASP A 181 6.06 4.33 17.96
CA ASP A 181 6.13 4.02 19.39
C ASP A 181 5.06 3.02 19.81
N THR A 182 3.83 3.22 19.36
CA THR A 182 2.74 2.26 19.66
C THR A 182 3.00 0.90 19.04
N SER A 183 3.64 0.88 17.86
CA SER A 183 4.05 -0.36 17.22
C SER A 183 5.14 -1.06 18.03
N ALA A 184 6.16 -0.34 18.50
CA ALA A 184 7.23 -0.88 19.32
C ALA A 184 6.73 -1.42 20.66
N LEU A 185 5.79 -0.72 21.33
CA LEU A 185 5.15 -1.19 22.56
C LEU A 185 4.41 -2.52 22.34
N LEU A 186 3.59 -2.60 21.27
CA LEU A 186 2.88 -3.83 20.91
C LEU A 186 3.83 -4.96 20.51
N TYR A 187 4.93 -4.64 19.82
CA TYR A 187 5.94 -5.62 19.44
C TYR A 187 6.65 -6.19 20.68
N GLY A 188 7.06 -5.30 21.60
CA GLY A 188 7.66 -5.70 22.88
C GLY A 188 6.71 -6.60 23.68
N ALA A 189 5.43 -6.23 23.76
CA ALA A 189 4.41 -7.07 24.39
C ALA A 189 4.28 -8.45 23.71
N ALA A 190 4.31 -8.50 22.37
CA ALA A 190 4.27 -9.76 21.63
C ALA A 190 5.45 -10.68 21.98
N ILE A 191 6.68 -10.15 22.03
CA ILE A 191 7.88 -10.91 22.46
C ILE A 191 7.72 -11.40 23.91
N CYS A 192 7.16 -10.57 24.79
CA CYS A 192 6.88 -10.93 26.19
C CYS A 192 5.75 -11.97 26.36
N THR A 193 5.09 -12.39 25.27
CA THR A 193 4.18 -13.55 25.29
C THR A 193 4.83 -14.80 24.70
N LYS A 194 5.56 -14.67 23.58
CA LYS A 194 6.26 -15.80 22.95
C LYS A 194 7.47 -15.32 22.12
N PHE A 195 8.60 -16.03 22.26
CA PHE A 195 9.88 -15.59 21.70
C PHE A 195 9.96 -15.63 20.16
N HIS A 196 9.26 -16.55 19.49
CA HIS A 196 9.37 -16.71 18.02
C HIS A 196 9.02 -15.43 17.25
N VAL A 197 8.22 -14.54 17.83
CA VAL A 197 7.86 -13.22 17.27
C VAL A 197 9.09 -12.37 16.96
N VAL A 198 10.22 -12.60 17.65
CA VAL A 198 11.51 -11.94 17.37
C VAL A 198 11.98 -12.17 15.93
N ALA A 199 11.60 -13.28 15.30
CA ALA A 199 11.98 -13.56 13.92
C ALA A 199 11.52 -12.46 12.93
N ALA A 200 10.39 -11.81 13.16
CA ALA A 200 9.92 -10.73 12.28
C ALA A 200 10.61 -9.36 12.56
N LEU A 201 11.40 -9.23 13.64
CA LEU A 201 11.97 -7.96 14.06
C LEU A 201 12.98 -7.40 13.05
N PRO A 202 13.91 -8.20 12.47
CA PRO A 202 14.79 -7.72 11.41
C PRO A 202 14.04 -7.11 10.22
N LEU A 203 12.86 -7.64 9.85
CA LEU A 203 12.05 -7.06 8.78
C LEU A 203 11.49 -5.67 9.18
N ALA A 204 10.97 -5.53 10.40
CA ALA A 204 10.49 -4.24 10.91
C ALA A 204 11.62 -3.20 10.99
N LEU A 205 12.83 -3.62 11.40
CA LEU A 205 14.00 -2.74 11.46
C LEU A 205 14.50 -2.33 10.07
N ILE A 206 14.61 -3.28 9.14
CA ILE A 206 14.97 -2.97 7.74
C ILE A 206 13.96 -1.99 7.13
N TYR A 207 12.66 -2.21 7.37
CA TYR A 207 11.60 -1.30 6.93
C TYR A 207 11.82 0.14 7.46
N LEU A 208 12.03 0.30 8.77
CA LEU A 208 12.29 1.60 9.37
C LEU A 208 13.59 2.24 8.87
N LEU A 209 14.66 1.46 8.73
CA LEU A 209 15.95 1.95 8.23
C LEU A 209 15.82 2.53 6.81
N LYS A 210 15.06 1.84 5.92
CA LYS A 210 14.90 2.26 4.53
C LYS A 210 13.93 3.42 4.35
N ASN A 211 12.87 3.48 5.16
CA ASN A 211 11.81 4.47 4.98
C ASN A 211 11.94 5.69 5.90
N ASN A 212 12.51 5.53 7.10
CA ASN A 212 12.49 6.53 8.18
C ASN A 212 13.87 6.79 8.81
N GLY A 213 14.91 6.08 8.38
CA GLY A 213 16.29 6.27 8.82
C GLY A 213 16.66 5.59 10.14
N LEU A 214 17.95 5.70 10.50
CA LEU A 214 18.58 4.99 11.62
C LEU A 214 18.00 5.37 12.99
N GLN A 215 17.73 6.65 13.23
CA GLN A 215 17.23 7.13 14.52
C GLN A 215 15.88 6.48 14.88
N SER A 216 14.99 6.34 13.90
CA SER A 216 13.69 5.68 14.05
C SER A 216 13.86 4.21 14.43
N ALA A 217 14.79 3.50 13.79
CA ALA A 217 15.08 2.10 14.10
C ALA A 217 15.68 1.92 15.51
N VAL A 218 16.63 2.77 15.92
CA VAL A 218 17.24 2.70 17.26
C VAL A 218 16.20 2.96 18.34
N ARG A 219 15.35 3.98 18.18
CA ARG A 219 14.24 4.27 19.10
C ARG A 219 13.28 3.07 19.20
N TYR A 220 12.95 2.45 18.07
CA TYR A 220 12.06 1.29 18.01
C TYR A 220 12.60 0.11 18.84
N ILE A 221 13.88 -0.22 18.66
CA ILE A 221 14.56 -1.27 19.45
C ILE A 221 14.61 -0.90 20.93
N GLY A 222 14.93 0.36 21.25
CA GLY A 222 15.02 0.83 22.63
C GLY A 222 13.71 0.65 23.40
N ILE A 223 12.58 0.96 22.78
CA ILE A 223 11.25 0.74 23.38
C ILE A 223 10.96 -0.75 23.57
N ILE A 224 11.24 -1.59 22.56
CA ILE A 224 11.06 -3.04 22.66
C ILE A 224 11.89 -3.63 23.81
N ALA A 225 13.15 -3.25 23.89
CA ALA A 225 14.06 -3.71 24.94
C ALA A 225 13.58 -3.26 26.33
N LEU A 226 13.10 -2.03 26.47
CA LEU A 226 12.54 -1.52 27.72
C LEU A 226 11.31 -2.33 28.17
N VAL A 227 10.37 -2.60 27.26
CA VAL A 227 9.19 -3.43 27.56
C VAL A 227 9.60 -4.84 27.99
N TYR A 228 10.54 -5.45 27.26
CA TYR A 228 11.04 -6.77 27.59
C TYR A 228 11.68 -6.83 28.98
N LEU A 229 12.56 -5.88 29.28
CA LEU A 229 13.21 -5.77 30.59
C LEU A 229 12.17 -5.59 31.68
N ILE A 230 11.24 -4.64 31.57
CA ILE A 230 10.23 -4.38 32.61
C ILE A 230 9.38 -5.62 32.90
N VAL A 231 8.88 -6.29 31.86
CA VAL A 231 7.94 -7.42 32.02
C VAL A 231 8.66 -8.69 32.48
N CYS A 232 9.86 -8.95 31.98
CA CYS A 232 10.59 -10.18 32.30
C CYS A 232 11.45 -10.06 33.57
N PHE A 233 11.75 -8.83 34.04
CA PHE A 233 12.63 -8.56 35.18
C PHE A 233 12.44 -9.49 36.39
N PRO A 234 11.20 -9.80 36.84
CA PRO A 234 11.02 -10.65 38.02
C PRO A 234 11.56 -12.08 37.88
N TYR A 235 11.76 -12.56 36.64
CA TYR A 235 12.12 -13.96 36.36
C TYR A 235 13.47 -14.12 35.66
N LEU A 236 14.11 -13.04 35.22
CA LEU A 236 15.36 -13.10 34.44
C LEU A 236 16.52 -13.81 35.17
N THR A 237 16.50 -13.84 36.50
CA THR A 237 17.53 -14.50 37.33
C THR A 237 17.17 -15.93 37.72
N SER A 238 16.00 -16.43 37.33
CA SER A 238 15.53 -17.77 37.70
C SER A 238 16.05 -18.83 36.73
N ASP A 239 16.70 -19.86 37.28
CA ASP A 239 17.12 -21.03 36.50
C ASP A 239 15.92 -21.72 35.83
N GLY A 240 14.78 -21.76 36.51
CA GLY A 240 13.54 -22.30 35.95
C GLY A 240 13.09 -21.52 34.71
N PHE A 241 13.07 -20.19 34.77
CA PHE A 241 12.69 -19.38 33.60
C PHE A 241 13.70 -19.54 32.44
N MET A 242 15.00 -19.56 32.75
CA MET A 242 16.05 -19.76 31.76
C MET A 242 15.91 -21.10 31.03
N ASN A 243 15.67 -22.20 31.75
CA ASN A 243 15.61 -23.55 31.16
C ASN A 243 14.25 -23.89 30.55
N LEU A 244 13.14 -23.50 31.21
CA LEU A 244 11.79 -23.87 30.76
C LEU A 244 11.23 -22.92 29.69
N VAL A 245 11.73 -21.68 29.60
CA VAL A 245 11.26 -20.68 28.62
C VAL A 245 12.32 -20.35 27.59
N LEU A 246 13.47 -19.80 28.01
CA LEU A 246 14.48 -19.26 27.07
C LEU A 246 15.29 -20.35 26.36
N ALA A 247 15.65 -21.42 27.06
CA ALA A 247 16.42 -22.55 26.52
C ALA A 247 15.56 -23.81 26.31
N ASN A 248 14.24 -23.64 26.14
CA ASN A 248 13.33 -24.76 25.98
C ASN A 248 13.66 -25.58 24.71
N ARG A 249 13.45 -26.90 24.76
CA ARG A 249 13.61 -27.84 23.63
C ARG A 249 12.92 -27.37 22.35
N LYS A 250 11.73 -26.78 22.44
CA LYS A 250 11.01 -26.27 21.26
C LYS A 250 11.72 -25.10 20.58
N GLN A 251 12.51 -24.30 21.31
CA GLN A 251 13.36 -23.27 20.69
C GLN A 251 14.54 -23.88 19.93
N SER A 252 15.04 -25.03 20.38
CA SER A 252 16.15 -25.73 19.73
C SER A 252 15.77 -26.39 18.39
N LEU A 253 14.46 -26.48 18.07
CA LEU A 253 13.97 -27.02 16.79
C LEU A 253 14.43 -26.20 15.58
N ILE A 254 14.82 -24.93 15.75
CA ILE A 254 15.44 -24.16 14.67
C ILE A 254 16.79 -24.75 14.23
N PHE A 255 17.38 -25.61 15.05
CA PHE A 255 18.64 -26.31 14.81
C PHE A 255 18.44 -27.81 14.47
N SER A 256 17.20 -28.32 14.44
CA SER A 256 16.95 -29.75 14.15
C SER A 256 17.02 -30.07 12.65
N SER A 257 16.55 -29.17 11.80
CA SER A 257 16.60 -29.34 10.33
C SER A 257 17.96 -28.90 9.77
N VAL A 258 18.81 -29.88 9.45
CA VAL A 258 20.20 -29.69 9.05
C VAL A 258 20.52 -30.37 7.73
N TYR A 259 21.33 -29.71 6.90
CA TYR A 259 22.04 -30.35 5.79
C TYR A 259 23.53 -30.48 6.15
N GLU A 260 24.05 -31.71 6.15
CA GLU A 260 25.44 -32.01 6.54
C GLU A 260 26.37 -31.97 5.32
N ILE A 261 27.49 -31.25 5.43
CA ILE A 261 28.57 -31.19 4.42
C ILE A 261 29.88 -31.54 5.12
N GLY A 262 30.33 -32.80 4.98
CA GLY A 262 31.49 -33.29 5.72
C GLY A 262 31.23 -33.23 7.23
N SER A 263 32.09 -32.55 7.98
CA SER A 263 31.94 -32.33 9.43
C SER A 263 31.10 -31.10 9.79
N MET A 264 30.67 -30.31 8.80
CA MET A 264 29.95 -29.05 9.01
C MET A 264 28.45 -29.23 8.82
N ARG A 265 27.68 -28.42 9.54
CA ARG A 265 26.21 -28.44 9.54
C ARG A 265 25.66 -27.12 9.04
N ILE A 266 24.78 -27.17 8.05
CA ILE A 266 23.99 -26.02 7.60
C ILE A 266 22.61 -26.11 8.24
N TYR A 267 22.29 -25.15 9.11
CA TYR A 267 20.96 -25.04 9.71
C TYR A 267 19.98 -24.40 8.71
N LEU A 268 19.08 -25.21 8.16
CA LEU A 268 18.18 -24.80 7.08
C LEU A 268 17.24 -23.64 7.47
N PRO A 269 16.62 -23.62 8.67
CA PRO A 269 15.78 -22.48 9.08
C PRO A 269 16.56 -21.17 9.15
N VAL A 270 17.77 -21.21 9.70
CA VAL A 270 18.64 -20.02 9.83
C VAL A 270 19.08 -19.52 8.47
N LEU A 271 19.49 -20.43 7.57
CA LEU A 271 19.85 -20.07 6.21
C LEU A 271 18.67 -19.41 5.47
N ALA A 272 17.48 -20.00 5.56
CA ALA A 272 16.29 -19.47 4.91
C ALA A 272 15.93 -18.07 5.42
N MET A 273 16.00 -17.83 6.74
CA MET A 273 15.80 -16.50 7.32
C MET A 273 16.80 -15.47 6.78
N LEU A 274 18.10 -15.80 6.78
CA LEU A 274 19.14 -14.89 6.29
C LEU A 274 18.94 -14.54 4.81
N LEU A 275 18.51 -15.50 4.00
CA LEU A 275 18.16 -15.26 2.59
C LEU A 275 16.95 -14.34 2.44
N ILE A 276 15.91 -14.51 3.27
CA ILE A 276 14.73 -13.65 3.27
C ILE A 276 15.11 -12.21 3.69
N TYR A 277 15.85 -12.04 4.80
CA TYR A 277 16.28 -10.73 5.29
C TYR A 277 17.20 -10.01 4.30
N SER A 278 18.19 -10.73 3.76
CA SER A 278 19.12 -10.14 2.78
C SER A 278 18.37 -9.70 1.52
N ARG A 279 17.48 -10.54 0.99
CA ARG A 279 16.67 -10.18 -0.19
C ARG A 279 15.77 -8.98 0.08
N PHE A 280 15.18 -8.86 1.27
CA PHE A 280 14.37 -7.73 1.69
C PHE A 280 15.19 -6.43 1.83
N ALA A 281 16.40 -6.53 2.37
CA ALA A 281 17.31 -5.39 2.55
C ALA A 281 17.83 -4.78 1.23
N LEU A 282 17.76 -5.53 0.12
CA LEU A 282 18.13 -5.04 -1.21
C LEU A 282 17.17 -3.99 -1.77
N TYR A 283 15.93 -3.91 -1.26
CA TYR A 283 15.00 -2.87 -1.69
C TYR A 283 15.45 -1.48 -1.19
N LYS A 284 15.40 -0.47 -2.06
CA LYS A 284 15.75 0.92 -1.71
C LYS A 284 14.70 1.57 -0.82
N LYS A 285 13.42 1.37 -1.16
CA LYS A 285 12.24 1.79 -0.41
C LYS A 285 11.31 0.58 -0.32
N ILE A 286 10.61 0.42 0.80
CA ILE A 286 9.77 -0.75 1.07
C ILE A 286 8.34 -0.26 1.28
N ASN A 287 7.41 -0.65 0.43
CA ASN A 287 6.00 -0.33 0.62
C ASN A 287 5.35 -1.28 1.65
N HIS A 288 4.13 -0.93 2.10
CA HIS A 288 3.41 -1.69 3.11
C HIS A 288 3.13 -3.13 2.67
N ASP A 289 2.83 -3.31 1.39
CA ASP A 289 2.47 -4.59 0.78
C ASP A 289 3.64 -5.56 0.78
N LEU A 290 4.84 -5.04 0.49
CA LEU A 290 6.08 -5.78 0.57
C LEU A 290 6.39 -6.18 2.01
N LEU A 291 6.18 -5.30 2.99
CA LEU A 291 6.37 -5.64 4.41
C LEU A 291 5.45 -6.79 4.84
N TYR A 292 4.14 -6.68 4.58
CA TYR A 292 3.18 -7.76 4.91
C TYR A 292 3.55 -9.08 4.21
N SER A 293 3.97 -9.02 2.95
CA SER A 293 4.38 -10.21 2.18
C SER A 293 5.62 -10.87 2.75
N TYR A 294 6.64 -10.10 3.14
CA TYR A 294 7.84 -10.66 3.73
C TYR A 294 7.61 -11.22 5.12
N VAL A 295 6.74 -10.61 5.94
CA VAL A 295 6.34 -11.18 7.24
C VAL A 295 5.58 -12.49 7.04
N ALA A 296 4.63 -12.55 6.09
CA ALA A 296 3.91 -13.77 5.74
C ALA A 296 4.88 -14.88 5.29
N ILE A 297 5.74 -14.59 4.31
CA ILE A 297 6.71 -15.54 3.76
C ILE A 297 7.66 -16.04 4.84
N LEU A 298 8.19 -15.15 5.69
CA LEU A 298 9.07 -15.52 6.78
C LEU A 298 8.39 -16.55 7.70
N LEU A 299 7.20 -16.23 8.22
CA LEU A 299 6.49 -17.11 9.14
C LEU A 299 6.08 -18.44 8.47
N SER A 300 5.68 -18.42 7.19
CA SER A 300 5.32 -19.63 6.45
C SER A 300 6.51 -20.53 6.17
N VAL A 301 7.68 -19.96 5.85
CA VAL A 301 8.91 -20.74 5.66
C VAL A 301 9.37 -21.38 6.97
N PHE A 302 9.14 -20.73 8.11
CA PHE A 302 9.36 -21.33 9.42
C PHE A 302 8.50 -22.58 9.64
N VAL A 303 7.22 -22.51 9.33
CA VAL A 303 6.28 -23.65 9.45
C VAL A 303 6.63 -24.78 8.47
N LEU A 304 7.15 -24.44 7.28
CA LEU A 304 7.52 -25.41 6.23
C LEU A 304 8.76 -26.25 6.57
N ILE A 305 9.78 -25.65 7.21
CA ILE A 305 11.10 -26.30 7.40
C ILE A 305 11.20 -27.02 8.74
N ILE A 306 10.38 -26.64 9.72
CA ILE A 306 10.41 -27.18 11.08
C ILE A 306 9.13 -27.97 11.32
N GLU A 307 9.24 -29.17 11.88
CA GLU A 307 8.09 -30.01 12.25
C GLU A 307 7.06 -29.20 13.07
N PRO A 308 5.91 -28.85 12.47
CA PRO A 308 5.04 -27.87 13.07
C PRO A 308 4.06 -28.52 14.05
N SER A 309 3.85 -27.86 15.19
CA SER A 309 2.69 -28.14 16.03
C SER A 309 1.43 -27.44 15.47
N PRO A 310 0.20 -27.90 15.81
CA PRO A 310 -1.03 -27.32 15.28
C PRO A 310 -1.11 -25.79 15.43
N GLY A 311 -0.61 -25.26 16.56
CA GLY A 311 -0.64 -23.83 16.87
C GLY A 311 0.20 -22.94 15.95
N TRP A 312 1.17 -23.50 15.22
CA TRP A 312 2.11 -22.70 14.42
C TRP A 312 1.49 -22.16 13.13
N TYR A 313 0.45 -22.82 12.60
CA TYR A 313 -0.31 -22.28 11.47
C TYR A 313 -1.12 -21.02 11.85
N LEU A 314 -1.35 -20.77 13.14
CA LEU A 314 -1.96 -19.52 13.59
C LEU A 314 -1.06 -18.31 13.30
N TRP A 315 0.27 -18.49 13.30
CA TRP A 315 1.24 -17.41 13.07
C TRP A 315 1.08 -16.79 11.68
N ILE A 316 0.86 -17.64 10.68
CA ILE A 316 0.83 -17.23 9.26
C ILE A 316 -0.54 -16.70 8.84
N LEU A 317 -1.60 -17.08 9.56
CA LEU A 317 -2.98 -16.92 9.14
C LEU A 317 -3.35 -15.46 8.82
N PRO A 318 -3.17 -14.45 9.71
CA PRO A 318 -3.59 -13.10 9.41
C PRO A 318 -2.77 -12.43 8.29
N PHE A 319 -1.47 -12.73 8.22
CA PHE A 319 -0.58 -12.13 7.22
C PHE A 319 -0.82 -12.71 5.83
N CYS A 320 -0.98 -14.04 5.72
CA CYS A 320 -1.37 -14.68 4.46
C CYS A 320 -2.78 -14.24 4.02
N PHE A 321 -3.70 -14.04 4.97
CA PHE A 321 -5.06 -13.64 4.66
C PHE A 321 -5.19 -12.22 4.09
N ILE A 322 -4.35 -11.26 4.53
CA ILE A 322 -4.26 -9.93 3.89
C ILE A 322 -3.98 -10.07 2.39
N LEU A 323 -3.05 -10.94 2.02
CA LEU A 323 -2.63 -11.11 0.63
C LEU A 323 -3.68 -11.86 -0.18
N PHE A 324 -4.28 -12.90 0.40
CA PHE A 324 -5.47 -13.53 -0.15
C PHE A 324 -6.55 -12.48 -0.45
N LEU A 325 -6.92 -11.62 0.51
CA LEU A 325 -7.96 -10.60 0.31
C LEU A 325 -7.60 -9.49 -0.68
N ARG A 326 -6.32 -9.29 -0.98
CA ARG A 326 -5.91 -8.33 -2.02
C ARG A 326 -6.04 -8.91 -3.41
N LEU A 327 -5.69 -10.19 -3.55
CA LEU A 327 -5.43 -10.77 -4.87
C LEU A 327 -6.55 -11.71 -5.35
N SER A 328 -7.36 -12.27 -4.45
CA SER A 328 -8.33 -13.33 -4.79
C SER A 328 -9.41 -12.93 -5.80
N LYS A 329 -9.68 -11.62 -5.97
CA LYS A 329 -10.65 -11.13 -6.98
C LYS A 329 -10.10 -11.17 -8.39
N GLN A 330 -8.80 -10.93 -8.53
CA GLN A 330 -8.13 -10.89 -9.84
C GLN A 330 -7.65 -12.29 -10.23
N GLU A 331 -7.24 -13.09 -9.24
CA GLU A 331 -6.59 -14.38 -9.44
C GLU A 331 -7.36 -15.49 -8.69
N PRO A 332 -8.28 -16.20 -9.36
CA PRO A 332 -9.13 -17.21 -8.71
C PRO A 332 -8.34 -18.38 -8.12
N HIS A 333 -7.15 -18.67 -8.66
CA HIS A 333 -6.27 -19.72 -8.14
C HIS A 333 -5.78 -19.45 -6.70
N ILE A 334 -5.70 -18.18 -6.28
CA ILE A 334 -5.32 -17.81 -4.90
C ILE A 334 -6.42 -18.23 -3.92
N TYR A 335 -7.68 -18.17 -4.34
CA TYR A 335 -8.80 -18.66 -3.55
C TYR A 335 -8.74 -20.17 -3.34
N MET A 336 -8.43 -20.91 -4.41
CA MET A 336 -8.24 -22.35 -4.32
C MET A 336 -7.05 -22.73 -3.43
N ALA A 337 -5.94 -21.99 -3.49
CA ALA A 337 -4.78 -22.21 -2.64
C ALA A 337 -5.09 -22.03 -1.14
N TRP A 338 -5.90 -21.02 -0.78
CA TRP A 338 -6.35 -20.79 0.59
C TRP A 338 -7.26 -21.90 1.12
N LEU A 339 -8.21 -22.35 0.29
CA LEU A 339 -9.10 -23.47 0.64
C LEU A 339 -8.33 -24.78 0.77
N ALA A 340 -7.41 -25.05 -0.16
CA ALA A 340 -6.57 -26.24 -0.13
C ALA A 340 -5.73 -26.27 1.16
N LEU A 341 -5.19 -25.13 1.61
CA LEU A 341 -4.40 -25.05 2.83
C LEU A 341 -5.25 -25.42 4.06
N ASN A 342 -6.45 -24.86 4.17
CA ASN A 342 -7.36 -25.18 5.28
C ASN A 342 -7.81 -26.65 5.26
N ALA A 343 -8.10 -27.20 4.07
CA ALA A 343 -8.50 -28.60 3.91
C ALA A 343 -7.35 -29.56 4.23
N ALA A 344 -6.15 -29.34 3.68
CA ALA A 344 -4.98 -30.18 3.95
C ALA A 344 -4.59 -30.12 5.44
N TYR A 345 -4.68 -28.94 6.05
CA TYR A 345 -4.40 -28.76 7.46
C TYR A 345 -5.34 -29.61 8.33
N ILE A 346 -6.66 -29.47 8.14
CA ILE A 346 -7.61 -30.18 8.99
C ILE A 346 -7.53 -31.70 8.77
N VAL A 347 -7.29 -32.16 7.54
CA VAL A 347 -7.10 -33.58 7.24
C VAL A 347 -5.89 -34.13 7.98
N PHE A 348 -4.74 -33.46 7.90
CA PHE A 348 -3.54 -33.92 8.58
C PHE A 348 -3.69 -33.90 10.11
N TYR A 349 -4.06 -32.76 10.68
CA TYR A 349 -4.09 -32.61 12.14
C TYR A 349 -5.23 -33.36 12.80
N LEU A 350 -6.38 -33.56 12.14
CA LEU A 350 -7.47 -34.31 12.76
C LEU A 350 -7.23 -35.83 12.71
N PHE A 351 -6.64 -36.35 11.62
CA PHE A 351 -6.56 -37.79 11.38
C PHE A 351 -5.16 -38.41 11.47
N PHE A 352 -4.07 -37.64 11.40
CA PHE A 352 -2.73 -38.21 11.22
C PHE A 352 -1.64 -37.66 12.15
N TYR A 353 -1.78 -36.42 12.63
CA TYR A 353 -0.81 -35.86 13.59
C TYR A 353 -0.79 -36.67 14.89
N VAL A 354 0.40 -37.00 15.40
CA VAL A 354 0.56 -37.67 16.70
C VAL A 354 1.52 -36.84 17.54
N GLY A 355 0.98 -36.10 18.52
CA GLY A 355 1.77 -35.29 19.45
C GLY A 355 2.25 -36.07 20.68
N GLU A 356 2.99 -35.37 21.54
CA GLU A 356 3.47 -35.90 22.84
C GLU A 356 2.34 -36.08 23.87
N PHE A 357 1.24 -35.34 23.70
CA PHE A 357 0.11 -35.28 24.62
C PHE A 357 -1.19 -35.58 23.88
N THR A 358 -2.25 -35.91 24.63
CA THR A 358 -3.59 -36.13 24.07
C THR A 358 -4.07 -34.89 23.31
N ASP A 359 -4.26 -35.05 21.99
CA ASP A 359 -4.58 -33.94 21.08
C ASP A 359 -5.97 -33.33 21.31
N LEU A 360 -6.99 -34.16 21.57
CA LEU A 360 -8.38 -33.71 21.67
C LEU A 360 -9.11 -34.41 22.81
N THR A 361 -9.75 -33.60 23.65
CA THR A 361 -10.65 -34.02 24.71
C THR A 361 -12.03 -33.42 24.43
N PHE A 362 -13.08 -34.23 24.45
CA PHE A 362 -14.46 -33.79 24.30
C PHE A 362 -15.23 -34.08 25.59
N LEU A 363 -15.79 -33.05 26.21
CA LEU A 363 -16.51 -33.15 27.48
C LEU A 363 -15.72 -33.91 28.58
N GLY A 364 -14.39 -33.72 28.63
CA GLY A 364 -13.51 -34.38 29.59
C GLY A 364 -13.07 -35.80 29.21
N HIS A 365 -13.49 -36.33 28.06
CA HIS A 365 -13.07 -37.64 27.56
C HIS A 365 -12.13 -37.51 26.37
N ALA A 366 -11.00 -38.24 26.38
CA ALA A 366 -10.06 -38.27 25.27
C ALA A 366 -10.74 -38.81 24.00
N VAL A 367 -10.63 -38.07 22.90
CA VAL A 367 -11.15 -38.46 21.58
C VAL A 367 -9.97 -38.76 20.67
N ASN A 368 -9.93 -39.97 20.14
CA ASN A 368 -8.91 -40.38 19.18
C ASN A 368 -9.57 -40.72 17.85
N LEU A 369 -9.35 -39.85 16.85
CA LEU A 369 -9.78 -40.04 15.45
C LEU A 369 -8.60 -40.44 14.54
N LYS A 370 -7.43 -40.75 15.12
CA LYS A 370 -6.18 -40.91 14.38
C LYS A 370 -6.10 -42.27 13.70
N SER A 371 -5.58 -42.27 12.47
CA SER A 371 -5.17 -43.47 11.77
C SER A 371 -3.79 -43.92 12.26
N SER A 372 -3.59 -45.24 12.35
CA SER A 372 -2.30 -45.84 12.73
C SER A 372 -1.37 -46.10 11.55
N ASP A 373 -1.79 -45.83 10.30
CA ASP A 373 -0.98 -46.09 9.11
C ASP A 373 0.07 -44.97 8.87
N PRO A 374 1.38 -45.25 9.06
CA PRO A 374 2.43 -44.26 8.88
C PRO A 374 2.56 -43.78 7.43
N ARG A 375 2.18 -44.60 6.44
CA ARG A 375 2.26 -44.22 5.02
C ARG A 375 1.23 -43.15 4.71
N LEU A 376 0.00 -43.32 5.18
CA LEU A 376 -1.06 -42.33 5.01
C LEU A 376 -0.73 -41.03 5.75
N ALA A 377 -0.16 -41.12 6.96
CA ALA A 377 0.30 -39.94 7.70
C ALA A 377 1.37 -39.15 6.93
N ASN A 378 2.41 -39.84 6.41
CA ASN A 378 3.46 -39.21 5.62
C ASN A 378 2.96 -38.62 4.30
N ILE A 379 2.03 -39.29 3.61
CA ILE A 379 1.38 -38.76 2.39
C ILE A 379 0.57 -37.51 2.73
N SER A 380 -0.23 -37.54 3.79
CA SER A 380 -1.03 -36.39 4.22
C SER A 380 -0.15 -35.21 4.65
N PHE A 381 0.93 -35.46 5.37
CA PHE A 381 1.89 -34.43 5.75
C PHE A 381 2.57 -33.83 4.52
N THR A 382 3.05 -34.67 3.60
CA THR A 382 3.66 -34.21 2.34
C THR A 382 2.69 -33.36 1.52
N ALA A 383 1.40 -33.72 1.48
CA ALA A 383 0.36 -32.94 0.80
C ALA A 383 0.14 -31.58 1.46
N LEU A 384 0.11 -31.51 2.80
CA LEU A 384 0.03 -30.26 3.55
C LEU A 384 1.22 -29.34 3.26
N GLU A 385 2.44 -29.88 3.30
CA GLU A 385 3.65 -29.10 3.01
C GLU A 385 3.73 -28.65 1.56
N ALA A 386 3.31 -29.49 0.60
CA ALA A 386 3.23 -29.09 -0.81
C ALA A 386 2.24 -27.94 -1.02
N VAL A 387 1.09 -27.96 -0.34
CA VAL A 387 0.10 -26.87 -0.40
C VAL A 387 0.62 -25.60 0.29
N LEU A 388 1.32 -25.72 1.43
CA LEU A 388 1.95 -24.59 2.09
C LEU A 388 3.04 -23.95 1.21
N LEU A 389 3.91 -24.76 0.60
CA LEU A 389 4.91 -24.30 -0.36
C LEU A 389 4.28 -23.62 -1.58
N GLY A 390 3.17 -24.18 -2.08
CA GLY A 390 2.36 -23.55 -3.13
C GLY A 390 1.86 -22.16 -2.71
N ASN A 391 1.33 -22.02 -1.49
CA ASN A 391 0.93 -20.72 -0.95
C ASN A 391 2.12 -19.76 -0.83
N ILE A 392 3.28 -20.20 -0.33
CA ILE A 392 4.53 -19.40 -0.27
C ILE A 392 4.95 -18.92 -1.66
N PHE A 393 4.89 -19.80 -2.66
CA PHE A 393 5.19 -19.46 -4.04
C PHE A 393 4.24 -18.38 -4.57
N MET A 394 2.93 -18.50 -4.32
CA MET A 394 1.94 -17.50 -4.70
C MET A 394 2.18 -16.16 -3.99
N LEU A 395 2.48 -16.19 -2.68
CA LEU A 395 2.84 -15.00 -1.90
C LEU A 395 4.08 -14.30 -2.50
N HIS A 396 5.09 -15.05 -2.91
CA HIS A 396 6.26 -14.47 -3.57
C HIS A 396 5.93 -13.96 -4.98
N ARG A 397 5.19 -14.71 -5.79
CA ARG A 397 4.87 -14.35 -7.19
C ARG A 397 3.96 -13.12 -7.31
N TYR A 398 3.00 -12.98 -6.41
CA TYR A 398 1.96 -11.94 -6.48
C TYR A 398 2.02 -10.92 -5.34
N GLY A 399 2.68 -11.22 -4.23
CA GLY A 399 2.93 -10.26 -3.14
C GLY A 399 4.30 -9.58 -3.24
N VAL A 400 5.34 -10.30 -3.69
CA VAL A 400 6.71 -9.74 -3.81
C VAL A 400 7.05 -9.32 -5.23
N ARG A 401 6.80 -10.16 -6.24
CA ARG A 401 7.18 -9.89 -7.64
C ARG A 401 6.34 -8.81 -8.31
N SER A 402 5.05 -8.70 -7.98
CA SER A 402 4.20 -7.57 -8.38
C SER A 402 4.72 -6.24 -7.83
N ASN A 403 5.26 -6.25 -6.61
CA ASN A 403 5.96 -5.11 -6.01
C ASN A 403 7.42 -4.97 -6.49
N ALA A 404 7.96 -5.96 -7.21
CA ALA A 404 9.30 -5.94 -7.80
C ALA A 404 9.33 -5.36 -9.22
N ILE A 405 8.20 -4.81 -9.70
CA ILE A 405 8.08 -4.09 -10.98
C ILE A 405 8.98 -2.84 -11.04
N TYR A 406 9.60 -2.42 -9.94
CA TYR A 406 10.67 -1.41 -9.94
C TYR A 406 12.02 -1.99 -10.35
N LYS A 407 12.10 -2.52 -11.58
CA LYS A 407 13.34 -2.58 -12.37
C LYS A 407 13.84 -1.15 -12.67
N PRO A 408 15.13 -0.95 -12.99
CA PRO A 408 15.82 0.33 -12.78
C PRO A 408 15.23 1.50 -13.58
N HIS A 409 15.03 2.62 -12.87
CA HIS A 409 15.39 4.00 -13.26
C HIS A 409 15.21 4.41 -14.74
N TYR A 410 14.02 4.26 -15.32
CA TYR A 410 13.63 5.20 -16.38
C TYR A 410 12.80 6.30 -15.73
N ALA A 411 13.28 7.53 -15.82
CA ALA A 411 12.53 8.70 -15.38
C ALA A 411 11.14 8.70 -16.03
N THR A 412 10.10 8.97 -15.25
CA THR A 412 8.76 9.22 -15.78
C THR A 412 8.75 10.61 -16.37
N ILE A 413 8.53 10.72 -17.68
CA ILE A 413 8.60 11.98 -18.40
C ILE A 413 7.21 12.50 -18.72
N ILE A 414 6.92 13.70 -18.21
CA ILE A 414 5.68 14.43 -18.45
C ILE A 414 5.99 15.54 -19.45
N GLY A 415 5.35 15.51 -20.61
CA GLY A 415 5.45 16.59 -21.59
C GLY A 415 4.28 17.55 -21.48
N ILE A 416 4.56 18.84 -21.33
CA ILE A 416 3.56 19.91 -21.37
C ILE A 416 3.80 20.74 -22.62
N SER A 417 2.79 20.82 -23.48
CA SER A 417 2.79 21.65 -24.68
C SER A 417 1.66 22.67 -24.65
N GLY A 418 1.85 23.80 -25.33
CA GLY A 418 0.81 24.81 -25.50
C GLY A 418 1.40 26.19 -25.76
N ASP A 419 0.54 27.16 -26.06
CA ASP A 419 0.96 28.50 -26.44
C ASP A 419 1.55 29.33 -25.28
N SER A 420 2.27 30.39 -25.60
CA SER A 420 2.73 31.35 -24.58
C SER A 420 1.52 31.97 -23.86
N GLY A 421 1.55 31.98 -22.53
CA GLY A 421 0.45 32.49 -21.70
C GLY A 421 -0.65 31.48 -21.35
N SER A 422 -0.56 30.22 -21.80
CA SER A 422 -1.59 29.19 -21.51
C SER A 422 -1.53 28.56 -20.10
N GLY A 423 -0.63 29.02 -19.22
CA GLY A 423 -0.50 28.48 -17.85
C GLY A 423 0.49 27.32 -17.68
N LYS A 424 1.36 27.02 -18.67
CA LYS A 424 2.37 25.94 -18.58
C LYS A 424 3.22 25.95 -17.31
N SER A 425 3.79 27.11 -16.95
CA SER A 425 4.64 27.24 -15.75
C SER A 425 3.83 27.05 -14.46
N THR A 426 2.55 27.42 -14.47
CA THR A 426 1.61 27.20 -13.36
C THR A 426 1.34 25.71 -13.18
N LEU A 427 1.09 24.99 -14.27
CA LEU A 427 0.89 23.54 -14.26
C LEU A 427 2.15 22.78 -13.81
N LEU A 428 3.34 23.19 -14.25
CA LEU A 428 4.61 22.62 -13.77
C LEU A 428 4.73 22.69 -12.24
N ARG A 429 4.34 23.83 -11.66
CA ARG A 429 4.31 24.02 -10.20
C ARG A 429 3.28 23.11 -9.54
N ASP A 430 2.08 23.00 -10.11
CA ASP A 430 1.04 22.12 -9.59
C ASP A 430 1.44 20.65 -9.59
N ILE A 431 2.15 20.21 -10.63
CA ILE A 431 2.70 18.86 -10.72
C ILE A 431 3.75 18.64 -9.62
N ARG A 432 4.65 19.61 -9.42
CA ARG A 432 5.67 19.57 -8.35
C ARG A 432 5.02 19.45 -6.97
N ASP A 433 3.98 20.24 -6.72
CA ASP A 433 3.22 20.23 -5.47
C ASP A 433 2.41 18.93 -5.26
N ALA A 434 1.84 18.36 -6.33
CA ALA A 434 1.09 17.11 -6.29
C ALA A 434 1.99 15.89 -6.03
N ILE A 435 3.16 15.84 -6.66
CA ILE A 435 4.13 14.74 -6.53
C ILE A 435 4.94 14.86 -5.22
N GLY A 436 5.00 16.04 -4.61
CA GLY A 436 5.73 16.28 -3.35
C GLY A 436 7.24 16.45 -3.54
N ALA A 437 7.67 17.05 -4.65
CA ALA A 437 9.07 17.40 -4.88
C ALA A 437 9.38 18.80 -4.29
N GLY A 438 10.57 18.97 -3.69
CA GLY A 438 10.97 20.22 -3.02
C GLY A 438 10.96 21.47 -3.92
N ILE A 439 10.98 22.66 -3.31
CA ILE A 439 10.71 23.96 -3.96
C ILE A 439 11.83 24.45 -4.90
N PHE A 440 13.04 23.89 -4.84
CA PHE A 440 14.17 24.33 -5.66
C PHE A 440 14.18 23.67 -7.05
N ASP A 441 14.75 24.33 -8.07
CA ASP A 441 14.88 23.78 -9.44
C ASP A 441 15.83 22.57 -9.53
N SER A 442 16.53 22.26 -8.43
CA SER A 442 17.26 21.02 -8.17
C SER A 442 16.62 20.18 -7.04
N GLY A 443 15.29 20.26 -6.86
CA GLY A 443 14.57 19.55 -5.82
C GLY A 443 14.62 18.04 -6.03
N GLU A 444 14.90 17.29 -4.96
CA GLU A 444 14.98 15.83 -5.01
C GLU A 444 13.69 15.21 -5.58
N GLY A 445 13.73 14.67 -6.79
CA GLY A 445 12.65 13.87 -7.38
C GLY A 445 11.94 14.42 -8.59
N LEU A 446 12.05 15.71 -8.93
CA LEU A 446 11.45 16.27 -10.14
C LEU A 446 12.35 17.30 -10.80
N LEU A 447 12.70 17.07 -12.06
CA LEU A 447 13.43 17.99 -12.92
C LEU A 447 12.46 18.72 -13.86
N GLY A 448 12.41 20.04 -13.80
CA GLY A 448 11.69 20.86 -14.79
C GLY A 448 12.63 21.32 -15.91
N LEU A 449 12.26 21.08 -17.17
CA LEU A 449 13.00 21.53 -18.34
C LEU A 449 12.14 22.48 -19.16
N GLU A 450 12.62 23.69 -19.39
CA GLU A 450 11.96 24.64 -20.29
C GLU A 450 12.44 24.46 -21.73
N GLY A 451 11.51 24.44 -22.67
CA GLY A 451 11.82 24.26 -24.09
C GLY A 451 12.45 25.48 -24.75
N ASP A 452 12.37 26.65 -24.13
CA ASP A 452 12.93 27.88 -24.69
C ASP A 452 14.47 27.91 -24.62
N GLY A 453 15.09 27.09 -23.77
CA GLY A 453 16.54 26.88 -23.75
C GLY A 453 17.12 26.28 -25.05
N ASP A 454 16.27 25.70 -25.90
CA ASP A 454 16.66 25.12 -27.19
C ASP A 454 16.37 26.05 -28.40
N HIS A 455 16.11 27.34 -28.16
CA HIS A 455 16.02 28.33 -29.25
C HIS A 455 17.37 28.47 -29.96
N LYS A 456 17.35 28.83 -31.24
CA LYS A 456 18.59 29.01 -32.01
C LYS A 456 19.27 30.36 -31.82
N TRP A 457 18.50 31.37 -31.39
CA TRP A 457 18.94 32.76 -31.40
C TRP A 457 18.48 33.50 -30.15
N GLU A 458 19.24 34.51 -29.74
CA GLU A 458 18.89 35.41 -28.63
C GLU A 458 17.95 36.53 -29.09
N ARG A 459 17.36 37.24 -28.14
CA ARG A 459 16.48 38.39 -28.41
C ARG A 459 17.24 39.45 -29.22
N GLY A 460 16.62 39.94 -30.29
CA GLY A 460 17.18 41.00 -31.15
C GLY A 460 17.97 40.48 -32.36
N HIS A 461 18.20 39.17 -32.47
CA HIS A 461 18.85 38.59 -33.65
C HIS A 461 18.02 38.77 -34.93
N ASP A 462 18.68 39.07 -36.06
CA ASP A 462 18.04 39.41 -37.34
C ASP A 462 17.09 38.33 -37.87
N MET A 463 17.37 37.07 -37.57
CA MET A 463 16.54 35.93 -37.98
C MET A 463 15.11 35.97 -37.43
N TRP A 464 14.85 36.73 -36.36
CA TRP A 464 13.49 36.95 -35.84
C TRP A 464 12.61 37.80 -36.76
N SER A 465 13.18 38.48 -37.75
CA SER A 465 12.41 39.10 -38.84
C SER A 465 11.85 38.08 -39.84
N ARG A 466 12.47 36.89 -39.93
CA ARG A 466 12.12 35.83 -40.88
C ARG A 466 11.34 34.67 -40.24
N TYR A 467 11.55 34.43 -38.95
CA TYR A 467 10.93 33.35 -38.20
C TYR A 467 10.30 33.85 -36.91
N THR A 468 9.20 33.25 -36.48
CA THR A 468 8.72 33.39 -35.11
C THR A 468 9.35 32.32 -34.20
N HIS A 469 9.24 32.50 -32.88
CA HIS A 469 9.69 31.50 -31.90
C HIS A 469 8.87 30.20 -31.98
N LEU A 470 7.67 30.27 -32.55
CA LEU A 470 6.78 29.12 -32.77
C LEU A 470 7.22 28.29 -33.98
N ASN A 471 8.07 28.83 -34.86
CA ASN A 471 8.53 28.09 -36.02
C ASN A 471 9.52 26.98 -35.58
N PRO A 472 9.28 25.71 -35.91
CA PRO A 472 10.16 24.61 -35.51
C PRO A 472 11.58 24.76 -36.07
N LYS A 473 11.78 25.50 -37.18
CA LYS A 473 13.11 25.77 -37.75
C LYS A 473 13.94 26.72 -36.89
N ALA A 474 13.32 27.47 -35.97
CA ALA A 474 13.99 28.36 -35.02
C ALA A 474 14.44 27.66 -33.73
N ASN A 475 14.25 26.34 -33.62
CA ASN A 475 14.51 25.57 -32.41
C ASN A 475 15.36 24.31 -32.70
N TYR A 476 16.21 23.89 -31.76
CA TYR A 476 17.01 22.67 -31.81
C TYR A 476 16.22 21.44 -31.32
N LEU A 477 15.05 21.18 -31.92
CA LEU A 477 14.12 20.13 -31.45
C LEU A 477 14.72 18.72 -31.42
N HIS A 478 15.65 18.41 -32.33
CA HIS A 478 16.32 17.11 -32.32
C HIS A 478 17.27 16.98 -31.13
N GLN A 479 18.03 18.02 -30.79
CA GLN A 479 18.93 18.04 -29.63
C GLN A 479 18.14 17.93 -28.33
N GLN A 480 17.01 18.65 -28.22
CA GLN A 480 16.10 18.56 -27.08
C GLN A 480 15.66 17.11 -26.82
N ALA A 481 15.32 16.35 -27.88
CA ALA A 481 14.90 14.96 -27.74
C ALA A 481 16.05 14.03 -27.36
N ASP A 482 17.26 14.29 -27.86
CA ASP A 482 18.43 13.48 -27.55
C ASP A 482 18.87 13.71 -26.10
N ASN A 483 18.83 14.96 -25.62
CA ASN A 483 19.01 15.31 -24.21
C ASN A 483 17.96 14.62 -23.32
N LEU A 484 16.69 14.66 -23.71
CA LEU A 484 15.62 14.00 -22.95
C LEU A 484 15.77 12.48 -22.91
N MET A 485 16.23 11.86 -24.01
CA MET A 485 16.52 10.43 -24.06
C MET A 485 17.70 10.06 -23.15
N ALA A 486 18.76 10.86 -23.14
CA ALA A 486 19.90 10.66 -22.25
C ALA A 486 19.47 10.73 -20.77
N LEU A 487 18.69 11.75 -20.40
CA LEU A 487 18.13 11.87 -19.06
C LEU A 487 17.19 10.71 -18.71
N LYS A 488 16.34 10.26 -19.65
CA LYS A 488 15.49 9.08 -19.45
C LYS A 488 16.30 7.84 -19.08
N ARG A 489 17.47 7.67 -19.71
CA ARG A 489 18.41 6.55 -19.50
C ARG A 489 19.31 6.70 -18.28
N GLY A 490 19.14 7.77 -17.50
CA GLY A 490 19.96 8.02 -16.31
C GLY A 490 21.32 8.67 -16.60
N SER A 491 21.52 9.26 -17.78
CA SER A 491 22.74 9.98 -18.12
C SER A 491 22.58 11.49 -17.88
N ARG A 492 23.61 12.11 -17.29
CA ARG A 492 23.74 13.57 -17.16
C ARG A 492 23.85 14.22 -18.53
N VAL A 493 23.28 15.41 -18.67
CA VAL A 493 23.42 16.26 -19.87
C VAL A 493 23.94 17.64 -19.51
N TYR A 494 24.53 18.35 -20.48
CA TYR A 494 24.90 19.75 -20.35
C TYR A 494 24.00 20.57 -21.26
N ARG A 495 23.28 21.54 -20.71
CA ARG A 495 22.38 22.41 -21.46
C ARG A 495 22.38 23.82 -20.90
N SER A 496 22.07 24.78 -21.76
CA SER A 496 21.75 26.15 -21.37
C SER A 496 20.24 26.30 -21.19
N ASP A 497 19.85 27.32 -20.45
CA ASP A 497 18.46 27.79 -20.38
C ASP A 497 18.37 29.20 -20.96
N TYR A 498 17.16 29.66 -21.26
CA TYR A 498 16.93 30.97 -21.85
C TYR A 498 16.42 31.94 -20.78
N ASP A 499 17.21 32.97 -20.48
CA ASP A 499 16.82 33.98 -19.51
C ASP A 499 15.85 34.98 -20.16
N HIS A 500 14.59 34.93 -19.74
CA HIS A 500 13.56 35.82 -20.27
C HIS A 500 13.72 37.29 -19.86
N SER A 501 14.52 37.61 -18.84
CA SER A 501 14.75 38.99 -18.40
C SER A 501 15.72 39.70 -19.35
N THR A 502 16.87 39.10 -19.59
CA THR A 502 17.94 39.58 -20.48
C THR A 502 17.66 39.26 -21.95
N GLY A 503 16.98 38.15 -22.23
CA GLY A 503 16.74 37.64 -23.58
C GLY A 503 17.94 36.90 -24.17
N THR A 504 18.83 36.38 -23.33
CA THR A 504 20.07 35.69 -23.72
C THR A 504 20.11 34.26 -23.15
N PHE A 505 21.02 33.43 -23.65
CA PHE A 505 21.23 32.09 -23.10
C PHE A 505 22.11 32.14 -21.84
N THR A 506 21.81 31.27 -20.88
CA THR A 506 22.68 31.04 -19.74
C THR A 506 23.91 30.21 -20.13
N THR A 507 24.93 30.22 -19.28
CA THR A 507 26.06 29.30 -19.42
C THR A 507 25.58 27.86 -19.22
N ALA A 508 26.01 26.95 -20.09
CA ALA A 508 25.58 25.55 -20.02
C ALA A 508 25.94 24.93 -18.67
N CYS A 509 24.96 24.33 -18.00
CA CYS A 509 25.11 23.70 -16.70
C CYS A 509 24.84 22.20 -16.79
N ALA A 510 25.41 21.45 -15.85
CA ALA A 510 25.15 20.02 -15.71
C ALA A 510 23.75 19.78 -15.14
N VAL A 511 22.99 18.92 -15.81
CA VAL A 511 21.64 18.52 -15.40
C VAL A 511 21.63 17.00 -15.17
N ASP A 512 21.33 16.61 -13.94
CA ASP A 512 21.24 15.21 -13.52
C ASP A 512 19.82 14.66 -13.71
N PRO A 513 19.68 13.38 -14.08
CA PRO A 513 18.37 12.73 -14.21
C PRO A 513 17.64 12.67 -12.86
N GLN A 514 16.33 12.86 -12.89
CA GLN A 514 15.44 12.76 -11.72
C GLN A 514 14.35 11.71 -11.96
N GLN A 515 13.67 11.28 -10.89
CA GLN A 515 12.57 10.31 -10.96
C GLN A 515 11.45 10.80 -11.90
N TYR A 516 11.10 12.07 -11.81
CA TYR A 516 10.19 12.75 -12.73
C TYR A 516 10.95 13.79 -13.54
N ILE A 517 10.69 13.85 -14.83
CA ILE A 517 11.19 14.91 -15.71
C ILE A 517 9.98 15.56 -16.36
N VAL A 518 9.82 16.86 -16.20
CA VAL A 518 8.75 17.61 -16.84
C VAL A 518 9.35 18.49 -17.93
N MET A 519 9.08 18.14 -19.18
CA MET A 519 9.47 18.94 -20.34
C MET A 519 8.32 19.89 -20.68
N SER A 520 8.53 21.21 -20.54
CA SER A 520 7.49 22.21 -20.76
C SER A 520 7.91 23.19 -21.85
N GLY A 521 7.12 23.34 -22.91
CA GLY A 521 7.55 24.14 -24.05
C GLY A 521 6.49 24.32 -25.13
N LEU A 522 6.89 24.96 -26.22
CA LEU A 522 6.05 25.18 -27.41
C LEU A 522 5.92 23.93 -28.28
N HIS A 523 6.97 23.10 -28.34
CA HIS A 523 7.11 21.98 -29.30
C HIS A 523 7.27 20.62 -28.63
N THR A 524 6.87 20.48 -27.38
CA THR A 524 7.09 19.26 -26.58
C THR A 524 6.50 18.00 -27.24
N LEU A 525 5.39 18.13 -27.98
CA LEU A 525 4.73 17.01 -28.68
C LEU A 525 4.95 17.04 -30.21
N TYR A 526 5.81 17.93 -30.71
CA TYR A 526 5.97 18.21 -32.13
C TYR A 526 6.63 17.04 -32.88
N LEU A 527 7.80 16.58 -32.40
CA LEU A 527 8.54 15.49 -33.03
C LEU A 527 8.03 14.11 -32.59
N PRO A 528 7.81 13.16 -33.52
CA PRO A 528 7.44 11.79 -33.17
C PRO A 528 8.43 11.11 -32.22
N LYS A 529 9.74 11.37 -32.38
CA LYS A 529 10.76 10.82 -31.48
C LYS A 529 10.62 11.34 -30.05
N MET A 530 10.20 12.59 -29.88
CA MET A 530 9.93 13.16 -28.55
C MET A 530 8.71 12.49 -27.93
N ARG A 531 7.60 12.39 -28.68
CA ARG A 531 6.36 11.77 -28.19
C ARG A 531 6.54 10.35 -27.68
N LYS A 532 7.42 9.56 -28.31
CA LYS A 532 7.76 8.20 -27.87
C LYS A 532 8.53 8.16 -26.54
N LEU A 533 9.21 9.25 -26.17
CA LEU A 533 9.92 9.36 -24.89
C LEU A 533 8.99 9.80 -23.75
N LEU A 534 7.90 10.49 -24.05
CA LEU A 534 6.97 11.02 -23.05
C LEU A 534 6.01 9.93 -22.57
N ASP A 535 5.90 9.79 -21.27
CA ASP A 535 5.01 8.82 -20.63
C ASP A 535 3.60 9.42 -20.41
N VAL A 536 3.54 10.73 -20.15
CA VAL A 536 2.30 11.51 -20.11
C VAL A 536 2.46 12.75 -20.99
N LYS A 537 1.48 13.00 -21.86
CA LYS A 537 1.47 14.09 -22.85
C LYS A 537 0.29 15.00 -22.54
N ILE A 538 0.58 16.23 -22.12
CA ILE A 538 -0.42 17.23 -21.74
C ILE A 538 -0.39 18.37 -22.74
N PHE A 539 -1.56 18.80 -23.20
CA PHE A 539 -1.70 19.99 -24.03
C PHE A 539 -2.62 21.01 -23.35
N LEU A 540 -2.13 22.25 -23.21
CA LEU A 540 -2.92 23.37 -22.68
C LEU A 540 -3.57 24.15 -23.83
N ASP A 541 -4.90 24.01 -23.94
CA ASP A 541 -5.77 24.62 -24.97
C ASP A 541 -6.66 25.72 -24.35
N THR A 542 -6.05 26.65 -23.62
CA THR A 542 -6.75 27.80 -23.01
C THR A 542 -7.45 28.62 -24.08
N ASP A 543 -8.69 29.04 -23.81
CA ASP A 543 -9.46 29.94 -24.67
C ASP A 543 -8.63 31.18 -25.05
N GLU A 544 -8.68 31.56 -26.33
CA GLU A 544 -7.79 32.57 -26.89
C GLU A 544 -8.00 33.95 -26.23
N LYS A 545 -9.24 34.32 -25.92
CA LYS A 545 -9.54 35.61 -25.26
C LYS A 545 -8.95 35.63 -23.85
N LEU A 546 -9.16 34.56 -23.10
CA LEU A 546 -8.63 34.38 -21.75
C LEU A 546 -7.08 34.36 -21.75
N ARG A 547 -6.47 33.62 -22.68
CA ARG A 547 -5.02 33.52 -22.86
C ARG A 547 -4.40 34.88 -23.19
N ARG A 548 -4.99 35.64 -24.13
CA ARG A 548 -4.54 36.99 -24.49
C ARG A 548 -4.59 37.91 -23.28
N HIS A 549 -5.71 37.89 -22.54
CA HIS A 549 -5.87 38.70 -21.34
C HIS A 549 -4.84 38.37 -20.25
N TRP A 550 -4.63 37.09 -19.92
CA TRP A 550 -3.58 36.70 -18.96
C TRP A 550 -2.18 37.09 -19.43
N LYS A 551 -1.91 36.98 -20.73
CA LYS A 551 -0.62 37.37 -21.29
C LYS A 551 -0.39 38.88 -21.20
N ILE A 552 -1.38 39.69 -21.59
CA ILE A 552 -1.30 41.16 -21.53
C ILE A 552 -1.15 41.58 -20.07
N SER A 553 -2.05 41.15 -19.18
CA SER A 553 -2.02 41.49 -17.76
C SER A 553 -0.66 41.15 -17.12
N ARG A 554 -0.10 39.97 -17.42
CA ARG A 554 1.22 39.55 -16.91
C ARG A 554 2.38 40.37 -17.50
N ASP A 555 2.40 40.57 -18.82
CA ASP A 555 3.54 41.18 -19.51
C ASP A 555 3.54 42.72 -19.28
N THR A 556 2.38 43.35 -19.09
CA THR A 556 2.26 44.75 -18.65
C THR A 556 2.68 44.92 -17.19
N SER A 557 2.16 44.11 -16.27
CA SER A 557 2.44 44.24 -14.82
C SER A 557 3.86 43.84 -14.41
N LYS A 558 4.43 42.79 -15.00
CA LYS A 558 5.74 42.24 -14.56
C LYS A 558 6.91 42.64 -15.44
N ARG A 559 6.68 43.07 -16.68
CA ARG A 559 7.75 43.33 -17.67
C ARG A 559 7.72 44.73 -18.27
N GLY A 560 6.73 45.56 -17.91
CA GLY A 560 6.65 46.97 -18.32
C GLY A 560 6.47 47.17 -19.83
N TYR A 561 5.95 46.17 -20.54
CA TYR A 561 5.73 46.27 -21.98
C TYR A 561 4.45 47.07 -22.30
N ASP A 562 4.50 47.79 -23.42
CA ASP A 562 3.35 48.46 -24.01
C ASP A 562 2.30 47.46 -24.52
N SER A 563 1.04 47.67 -24.15
CA SER A 563 -0.07 46.77 -24.45
C SER A 563 -0.32 46.61 -25.95
N GLU A 564 -0.17 47.70 -26.73
CA GLU A 564 -0.37 47.66 -28.18
C GLU A 564 0.69 46.79 -28.87
N ARG A 565 1.95 46.90 -28.41
CA ARG A 565 3.06 46.07 -28.90
C ARG A 565 2.83 44.58 -28.62
N ILE A 566 2.27 44.22 -27.47
CA ILE A 566 1.95 42.82 -27.12
C ILE A 566 0.85 42.28 -28.04
N VAL A 567 -0.20 43.05 -28.28
CA VAL A 567 -1.32 42.66 -29.16
C VAL A 567 -0.83 42.43 -30.58
N ARG A 568 -0.05 43.36 -31.16
CA ARG A 568 0.53 43.18 -32.51
C ARG A 568 1.43 41.94 -32.58
N GLN A 569 2.20 41.65 -31.53
CA GLN A 569 3.03 40.44 -31.50
C GLN A 569 2.20 39.15 -31.46
N LEU A 570 1.03 39.17 -30.80
CA LEU A 570 0.11 38.04 -30.75
C LEU A 570 -0.50 37.77 -32.13
N GLU A 571 -0.95 38.82 -32.82
CA GLU A 571 -1.50 38.73 -34.18
C GLU A 571 -0.49 38.14 -35.17
N LEU A 572 0.75 38.63 -35.14
CA LEU A 572 1.84 38.12 -36.00
C LEU A 572 2.17 36.63 -35.77
N ARG A 573 1.84 36.10 -34.59
CA ARG A 573 2.14 34.71 -34.19
C ARG A 573 0.96 33.78 -34.36
N GLU A 574 -0.23 34.29 -34.67
CA GLU A 574 -1.46 33.50 -34.69
C GLU A 574 -1.42 32.39 -35.76
N GLU A 575 -1.00 32.73 -36.98
CA GLU A 575 -0.88 31.76 -38.08
C GLU A 575 0.18 30.69 -37.80
N ASP A 576 1.32 31.08 -37.22
CA ASP A 576 2.35 30.13 -36.82
C ASP A 576 1.88 29.22 -35.66
N SER A 577 1.05 29.73 -34.74
CA SER A 577 0.43 28.90 -33.68
C SER A 577 -0.52 27.85 -34.27
N LYS A 578 -1.45 28.26 -35.14
CA LYS A 578 -2.36 27.36 -35.85
C LYS A 578 -1.60 26.29 -36.63
N ARG A 579 -0.44 26.66 -37.20
CA ARG A 579 0.37 25.76 -38.04
C ARG A 579 1.29 24.83 -37.26
N TYR A 580 1.88 25.27 -36.16
CA TYR A 580 2.96 24.52 -35.48
C TYR A 580 2.64 24.11 -34.05
N ILE A 581 1.74 24.82 -33.36
CA ILE A 581 1.44 24.59 -31.93
C ILE A 581 0.14 23.80 -31.77
N GLN A 582 -0.99 24.34 -32.21
CA GLN A 582 -2.32 23.71 -32.08
C GLN A 582 -2.39 22.27 -32.62
N PRO A 583 -1.74 21.90 -33.74
CA PRO A 583 -1.76 20.53 -34.25
C PRO A 583 -1.23 19.47 -33.27
N GLN A 584 -0.45 19.88 -32.28
CA GLN A 584 0.09 18.99 -31.24
C GLN A 584 -0.98 18.44 -30.29
N ARG A 585 -2.14 19.12 -30.16
CA ARG A 585 -3.26 18.72 -29.29
C ARG A 585 -3.69 17.27 -29.53
N ARG A 586 -3.72 16.83 -30.80
CA ARG A 586 -4.15 15.48 -31.20
C ARG A 586 -3.28 14.33 -30.66
N PHE A 587 -2.12 14.64 -30.08
CA PHE A 587 -1.18 13.64 -29.55
C PHE A 587 -1.13 13.64 -28.02
N ALA A 588 -1.94 14.46 -27.35
CA ALA A 588 -1.99 14.53 -25.90
C ALA A 588 -2.80 13.35 -25.33
N ASP A 589 -2.37 12.82 -24.19
CA ASP A 589 -3.18 11.93 -23.36
C ASP A 589 -4.19 12.74 -22.51
N MET A 590 -3.91 14.02 -22.27
CA MET A 590 -4.76 14.95 -21.53
C MET A 590 -4.73 16.34 -22.16
N VAL A 591 -5.90 16.89 -22.48
CA VAL A 591 -6.08 18.27 -22.96
C VAL A 591 -6.77 19.07 -21.88
N LEU A 592 -6.17 20.21 -21.49
CA LEU A 592 -6.69 21.11 -20.47
C LEU A 592 -7.14 22.41 -21.13
N ARG A 593 -8.45 22.67 -21.12
CA ARG A 593 -9.06 23.87 -21.67
C ARG A 593 -9.70 24.69 -20.57
N TYR A 594 -9.08 25.82 -20.26
CA TYR A 594 -9.66 26.86 -19.42
C TYR A 594 -10.44 27.83 -20.30
N PHE A 595 -11.70 28.10 -19.97
CA PHE A 595 -12.56 29.00 -20.72
C PHE A 595 -13.47 29.79 -19.79
N THR A 596 -14.18 30.77 -20.32
CA THR A 596 -15.12 31.62 -19.57
C THR A 596 -16.24 32.04 -20.50
N ASP A 597 -17.45 32.14 -19.96
CA ASP A 597 -18.61 32.69 -20.69
C ASP A 597 -18.74 34.21 -20.48
N ASP A 598 -17.97 34.77 -19.55
CA ASP A 598 -17.98 36.20 -19.23
C ASP A 598 -17.40 37.04 -20.38
N ASP A 599 -18.04 38.18 -20.64
CA ASP A 599 -17.50 39.21 -21.52
C ASP A 599 -16.64 40.20 -20.71
N PHE A 600 -15.44 40.48 -21.20
CA PHE A 600 -14.48 41.39 -20.56
C PHE A 600 -13.51 41.97 -21.57
N THR A 601 -12.95 43.12 -21.24
CA THR A 601 -11.96 43.82 -22.06
C THR A 601 -10.56 43.23 -21.84
N LEU A 602 -9.82 43.03 -22.93
CA LEU A 602 -8.46 42.48 -22.87
C LEU A 602 -7.52 43.43 -22.13
N GLY A 603 -6.77 42.90 -21.16
CA GLY A 603 -5.77 43.67 -20.41
C GLY A 603 -6.31 44.52 -19.26
N ASP A 604 -7.62 44.54 -19.03
CA ASP A 604 -8.20 45.17 -17.84
C ASP A 604 -7.75 44.40 -16.59
N SER A 605 -6.93 45.03 -15.74
CA SER A 605 -6.40 44.41 -14.53
C SER A 605 -7.44 44.16 -13.44
N VAL A 606 -8.65 44.73 -13.57
CA VAL A 606 -9.75 44.60 -12.59
C VAL A 606 -10.71 43.48 -12.97
N ALA A 607 -10.70 43.02 -14.24
CA ALA A 607 -11.59 41.95 -14.68
C ALA A 607 -11.14 40.59 -14.14
N GLU A 608 -12.00 39.95 -13.33
CA GLU A 608 -11.82 38.59 -12.81
C GLU A 608 -12.89 37.65 -13.40
N PRO A 609 -12.73 37.20 -14.66
CA PRO A 609 -13.73 36.35 -15.30
C PRO A 609 -13.86 34.99 -14.58
N ARG A 610 -15.08 34.46 -14.49
CA ARG A 610 -15.36 33.13 -13.93
C ARG A 610 -14.84 32.05 -14.87
N ILE A 611 -13.70 31.49 -14.49
CA ILE A 611 -13.05 30.41 -15.23
C ILE A 611 -13.83 29.11 -15.03
N LYS A 612 -14.07 28.38 -16.12
CA LYS A 612 -14.50 26.99 -16.17
C LYS A 612 -13.37 26.11 -16.69
N LEU A 613 -13.43 24.81 -16.38
CA LEU A 613 -12.45 23.83 -16.84
C LEU A 613 -13.12 22.73 -17.65
N GLN A 614 -12.62 22.52 -18.87
CA GLN A 614 -12.84 21.33 -19.65
C GLN A 614 -11.55 20.50 -19.66
N VAL A 615 -11.67 19.20 -19.44
CA VAL A 615 -10.58 18.23 -19.50
C VAL A 615 -10.95 17.09 -20.42
N ASP A 616 -10.22 16.93 -21.52
CA ASP A 616 -10.32 15.76 -22.36
C ASP A 616 -9.20 14.78 -21.97
N VAL A 617 -9.54 13.52 -21.72
CA VAL A 617 -8.57 12.44 -21.43
C VAL A 617 -8.85 11.22 -22.28
N ASP A 618 -7.87 10.33 -22.41
CA ASP A 618 -8.03 9.04 -23.06
C ASP A 618 -9.24 8.25 -22.49
N ALA A 619 -10.04 7.66 -23.38
CA ALA A 619 -11.23 6.88 -23.02
C ALA A 619 -10.91 5.63 -22.16
N SER A 620 -9.65 5.18 -22.14
CA SER A 620 -9.21 4.06 -21.30
C SER A 620 -9.06 4.42 -19.82
N LEU A 621 -9.10 5.70 -19.46
CA LEU A 621 -8.94 6.13 -18.07
C LEU A 621 -10.26 5.85 -17.31
N PRO A 622 -10.25 5.08 -16.21
CA PRO A 622 -11.48 4.75 -15.49
C PRO A 622 -11.96 5.96 -14.67
N LEU A 623 -12.90 6.71 -15.22
CA LEU A 623 -13.45 7.94 -14.61
C LEU A 623 -14.77 7.73 -13.87
N GLU A 624 -15.44 6.59 -14.03
CA GLU A 624 -16.77 6.33 -13.48
C GLU A 624 -16.85 6.63 -11.98
N GLN A 625 -15.94 6.03 -11.20
CA GLN A 625 -15.95 6.20 -9.75
C GLN A 625 -15.50 7.62 -9.35
N LEU A 626 -14.65 8.29 -10.15
CA LEU A 626 -14.29 9.68 -9.89
C LEU A 626 -15.50 10.59 -10.05
N VAL A 627 -16.23 10.45 -11.15
CA VAL A 627 -17.42 11.27 -11.44
C VAL A 627 -18.48 11.05 -10.37
N LEU A 628 -18.79 9.80 -10.02
CA LEU A 628 -19.76 9.48 -8.98
C LEU A 628 -19.41 10.14 -7.63
N GLU A 629 -18.14 10.09 -7.22
CA GLU A 629 -17.70 10.69 -5.95
C GLU A 629 -17.73 12.23 -5.97
N LEU A 630 -17.58 12.84 -7.15
CA LEU A 630 -17.69 14.29 -7.33
C LEU A 630 -19.15 14.75 -7.35
N GLU A 631 -20.04 13.99 -7.99
CA GLU A 631 -21.49 14.21 -7.97
C GLU A 631 -22.05 14.05 -6.55
N ASP A 632 -21.64 13.00 -5.82
CA ASP A 632 -22.02 12.79 -4.41
C ASP A 632 -21.54 13.93 -3.49
N ALA A 633 -20.46 14.63 -3.88
CA ALA A 633 -19.96 15.82 -3.19
C ALA A 633 -20.68 17.11 -3.62
N GLY A 634 -21.67 17.04 -4.52
CA GLY A 634 -22.44 18.18 -5.00
C GLY A 634 -21.73 19.03 -6.05
N THR A 635 -20.73 18.49 -6.74
CA THR A 635 -20.01 19.22 -7.81
C THR A 635 -20.83 19.21 -9.10
N ASP A 636 -21.04 20.36 -9.72
CA ASP A 636 -21.59 20.46 -11.09
C ASP A 636 -20.55 19.97 -12.11
N ILE A 637 -20.71 18.72 -12.55
CA ILE A 637 -19.82 18.04 -13.49
C ILE A 637 -20.63 17.41 -14.62
N THR A 638 -20.18 17.64 -15.84
CA THR A 638 -20.68 16.97 -17.05
C THR A 638 -19.60 16.03 -17.57
N TRP A 639 -19.97 14.79 -17.86
CA TRP A 639 -19.06 13.75 -18.35
C TRP A 639 -19.66 13.03 -19.55
N GLU A 640 -18.97 13.09 -20.68
CA GLU A 640 -19.39 12.45 -21.93
C GLU A 640 -18.19 11.83 -22.66
N TYR A 641 -18.44 10.74 -23.40
CA TYR A 641 -17.45 10.18 -24.33
C TYR A 641 -17.46 10.96 -25.64
N SER A 642 -16.27 11.20 -26.22
CA SER A 642 -16.18 11.91 -27.51
C SER A 642 -16.70 11.05 -28.67
N GLU A 643 -17.20 11.72 -29.71
CA GLU A 643 -17.74 11.05 -30.92
C GLU A 643 -16.69 10.21 -31.67
N ASP A 644 -15.40 10.54 -31.52
CA ASP A 644 -14.29 9.78 -32.12
C ASP A 644 -13.93 8.50 -31.33
N LEU A 645 -14.58 8.26 -30.18
CA LEU A 645 -14.39 7.12 -29.29
C LEU A 645 -12.95 6.99 -28.72
N GLN A 646 -12.11 8.01 -28.89
CA GLN A 646 -10.73 7.99 -28.39
C GLN A 646 -10.61 8.66 -27.03
N THR A 647 -11.49 9.63 -26.74
CA THR A 647 -11.41 10.45 -25.53
C THR A 647 -12.73 10.49 -24.79
N GLN A 648 -12.66 11.04 -23.59
CA GLN A 648 -13.80 11.37 -22.75
C GLN A 648 -13.56 12.77 -22.17
N CYS A 649 -14.63 13.54 -22.10
CA CYS A 649 -14.62 14.95 -21.75
C CYS A 649 -15.29 15.14 -20.39
N LEU A 650 -14.61 15.87 -19.51
CA LEU A 650 -15.13 16.35 -18.24
C LEU A 650 -15.24 17.87 -18.30
N VAL A 651 -16.42 18.42 -18.02
CA VAL A 651 -16.62 19.86 -17.89
C VAL A 651 -17.07 20.16 -16.47
N VAL A 652 -16.36 21.09 -15.81
CA VAL A 652 -16.62 21.48 -14.42
C VAL A 652 -16.73 22.99 -14.32
N SER A 653 -17.87 23.44 -13.79
CA SER A 653 -18.17 24.87 -13.60
C SER A 653 -17.72 25.42 -12.24
N ASP A 654 -17.67 24.57 -11.23
CA ASP A 654 -17.42 24.96 -9.84
C ASP A 654 -16.11 24.40 -9.27
N PHE A 655 -15.65 24.99 -8.18
CA PHE A 655 -14.43 24.55 -7.51
C PHE A 655 -14.71 23.39 -6.57
N ILE A 656 -13.82 22.41 -6.58
CA ILE A 656 -13.90 21.27 -5.67
C ILE A 656 -13.15 21.61 -4.37
N GLU A 657 -13.78 21.28 -3.25
CA GLU A 657 -13.17 21.42 -1.92
C GLU A 657 -11.95 20.52 -1.74
N LYS A 658 -11.00 21.00 -0.94
CA LYS A 658 -9.74 20.29 -0.69
C LYS A 658 -9.97 18.91 -0.06
N ASP A 659 -10.83 18.84 0.95
CA ASP A 659 -11.05 17.62 1.73
C ASP A 659 -11.70 16.53 0.87
N THR A 660 -12.59 16.91 -0.05
CA THR A 660 -13.17 16.02 -1.06
C THR A 660 -12.09 15.43 -1.96
N VAL A 661 -11.22 16.25 -2.54
CA VAL A 661 -10.14 15.78 -3.41
C VAL A 661 -9.16 14.86 -2.65
N GLU A 662 -8.82 15.21 -1.41
CA GLU A 662 -7.93 14.40 -0.59
C GLU A 662 -8.54 13.02 -0.29
N ARG A 663 -9.84 12.98 0.08
CA ARG A 663 -10.58 11.74 0.31
C ARG A 663 -10.65 10.86 -0.95
N ILE A 664 -10.99 11.46 -2.09
CA ILE A 664 -11.09 10.77 -3.38
C ILE A 664 -9.73 10.20 -3.79
N SER A 665 -8.66 10.99 -3.67
CA SER A 665 -7.30 10.57 -4.04
C SER A 665 -6.85 9.31 -3.29
N ARG A 666 -7.13 9.23 -1.97
CA ARG A 666 -6.78 8.07 -1.13
C ARG A 666 -7.63 6.83 -1.43
N THR A 667 -8.83 7.03 -1.97
CA THR A 667 -9.78 5.95 -2.23
C THR A 667 -9.59 5.35 -3.62
N LEU A 668 -9.36 6.19 -4.62
CA LEU A 668 -9.24 5.78 -6.03
C LEU A 668 -7.81 5.40 -6.43
N ILE A 669 -6.81 6.12 -5.94
CA ILE A 669 -5.43 5.94 -6.36
C ILE A 669 -4.72 5.01 -5.36
N SER A 670 -4.84 3.70 -5.61
CA SER A 670 -4.32 2.66 -4.70
C SER A 670 -2.81 2.74 -4.47
N ASN A 671 -2.06 3.28 -5.42
CA ASN A 671 -0.61 3.43 -5.39
C ASN A 671 -0.16 4.90 -5.25
N ILE A 672 -0.97 5.75 -4.61
CA ILE A 672 -0.66 7.18 -4.48
C ILE A 672 0.70 7.45 -3.79
N GLU A 673 1.12 6.59 -2.85
CA GLU A 673 2.42 6.68 -2.15
C GLU A 673 3.64 6.34 -3.05
N GLU A 674 3.38 5.75 -4.22
CA GLU A 674 4.38 5.45 -5.25
C GLU A 674 4.45 6.56 -6.29
N VAL A 675 3.30 7.17 -6.60
CA VAL A 675 3.19 8.33 -7.52
C VAL A 675 3.67 9.62 -6.86
N ALA A 676 3.34 9.84 -5.59
CA ALA A 676 3.73 11.01 -4.82
C ALA A 676 4.66 10.62 -3.67
N LYS A 677 5.79 11.33 -3.52
CA LYS A 677 6.79 11.07 -2.47
C LYS A 677 6.27 11.40 -1.07
N SER A 678 5.39 12.38 -0.97
CA SER A 678 4.76 12.86 0.26
C SER A 678 3.28 13.14 0.01
N ALA A 679 2.53 13.48 1.06
CA ALA A 679 1.15 13.94 0.91
C ALA A 679 1.08 15.09 -0.12
N PRO A 680 0.20 15.01 -1.15
CA PRO A 680 0.07 16.04 -2.17
C PRO A 680 -0.30 17.39 -1.57
N LYS A 681 0.37 18.45 -2.04
CA LYS A 681 -0.06 19.83 -1.77
C LYS A 681 -1.07 20.25 -2.82
N TRP A 682 -2.34 20.23 -2.43
CA TRP A 682 -3.44 20.61 -3.32
C TRP A 682 -3.46 22.12 -3.60
N ALA A 683 -3.54 22.48 -4.87
CA ALA A 683 -3.65 23.84 -5.39
C ALA A 683 -5.02 24.48 -5.03
N SER A 684 -5.41 25.59 -5.67
CA SER A 684 -6.72 26.23 -5.49
C SER A 684 -7.60 26.14 -6.74
N GLY A 685 -8.93 26.25 -6.54
CA GLY A 685 -9.90 26.23 -7.63
C GLY A 685 -9.86 24.96 -8.48
N HIS A 686 -10.08 25.10 -9.78
CA HIS A 686 -10.04 23.99 -10.75
C HIS A 686 -8.67 23.30 -10.85
N ARG A 687 -7.58 23.94 -10.41
CA ARG A 687 -6.24 23.34 -10.45
C ARG A 687 -6.14 22.10 -9.56
N ARG A 688 -6.96 22.00 -8.50
CA ARG A 688 -7.06 20.78 -7.67
C ARG A 688 -7.52 19.57 -8.47
N LEU A 689 -8.53 19.75 -9.32
CA LEU A 689 -9.04 18.68 -10.17
C LEU A 689 -7.97 18.23 -11.17
N VAL A 690 -7.24 19.18 -11.75
CA VAL A 690 -6.13 18.88 -12.66
C VAL A 690 -5.06 18.05 -11.96
N GLN A 691 -4.68 18.39 -10.72
CA GLN A 691 -3.74 17.59 -9.94
C GLN A 691 -4.28 16.17 -9.67
N LEU A 692 -5.56 16.05 -9.31
CA LEU A 692 -6.17 14.74 -9.02
C LEU A 692 -6.18 13.84 -10.26
N LEU A 693 -6.63 14.38 -11.40
CA LEU A 693 -6.63 13.67 -12.67
C LEU A 693 -5.22 13.32 -13.13
N LEU A 694 -4.25 14.22 -12.95
CA LEU A 694 -2.85 13.96 -13.29
C LEU A 694 -2.28 12.80 -12.46
N LEU A 695 -2.54 12.77 -11.14
CA LEU A 695 -2.13 11.66 -10.29
C LEU A 695 -2.80 10.34 -10.71
N LEU A 696 -4.08 10.39 -11.10
CA LEU A 696 -4.80 9.21 -11.61
C LEU A 696 -4.18 8.70 -12.93
N VAL A 697 -3.92 9.59 -13.89
CA VAL A 697 -3.24 9.25 -15.16
C VAL A 697 -1.86 8.66 -14.91
N LEU A 698 -1.07 9.26 -14.02
CA LEU A 698 0.25 8.74 -13.66
C LEU A 698 0.16 7.35 -13.03
N SER A 699 -0.80 7.13 -12.12
CA SER A 699 -1.07 5.82 -11.53
C SER A 699 -1.35 4.76 -12.59
N GLU A 700 -2.28 5.02 -13.51
CA GLU A 700 -2.66 4.04 -14.54
C GLU A 700 -1.53 3.77 -15.53
N LYS A 701 -0.79 4.81 -15.96
CA LYS A 701 0.38 4.63 -16.82
C LYS A 701 1.50 3.84 -16.13
N MET A 702 1.68 4.00 -14.82
CA MET A 702 2.63 3.21 -14.03
C MET A 702 2.19 1.74 -13.90
N LYS A 703 0.90 1.49 -13.67
CA LYS A 703 0.34 0.12 -13.63
C LYS A 703 0.50 -0.60 -14.96
N ALA A 704 0.18 0.05 -16.08
CA ALA A 704 0.28 -0.53 -17.43
C ALA A 704 1.69 -1.03 -17.75
N LYS A 705 2.72 -0.24 -17.45
CA LYS A 705 4.13 -0.64 -17.62
C LYS A 705 4.51 -1.88 -16.81
N GLY A 706 3.84 -2.11 -15.68
CA GLY A 706 4.06 -3.27 -14.84
C GLY A 706 3.53 -4.58 -15.41
N TYR A 707 2.54 -4.54 -16.29
CA TYR A 707 1.98 -5.73 -16.94
C TYR A 707 2.76 -6.16 -18.19
N GLU A 708 3.48 -5.24 -18.85
CA GLU A 708 4.28 -5.52 -20.05
C GLU A 708 5.69 -6.08 -19.74
N SER A 709 6.13 -6.05 -18.48
CA SER A 709 7.46 -6.50 -18.01
C SER A 709 7.42 -7.79 -17.22
#